data_AF-A0A5P1FN30-F1
#
_entry.id   AF-A0A5P1FN30-F1
#
_cell.length_a   1.000
_cell.length_b   1.000
_cell.length_c   1.000
_cell.angle_alpha   90.00
_cell.angle_beta   90.00
_cell.angle_gamma   90.00
#
_symmetry.space_group_name_H-M   'P 1'
#
loop_
_entity.id
_entity.type
_entity.pdbx_description
1 polymer ?
#
loop_
_entity_poly.entity_id
_entity_poly.type
_entity_poly.pdbx_seq_one_letter_code
_entity_poly.pdbx_strand_id
1 'polypeptide(L)'
;MEEEGNLSSGGKRRRTEKEPCPPPPPLHLPLDPNDITSFDRAAFPQILAAAISTRNPSARSLVKRSLRSLAKTPPLLFPRSFLSLLPLLLASKHPSVARLSLEVIGAAALCSFESNARIASDEATVKGLVATVPECPFLSMDNKSSDRSLRAYKDNKLPTSLLDAAVILIDTSAEESLNNISEEPVENVFPLLKKLFQKMQRSAVPIVRSTKYDIASVIFKITMNRALSPNWAASDVRLSIFGTESEFMNFIMDYWEESPCLIQNTLNNTENEATIFSSLIHCFDPATTETILYSVLQHLVACPPITSDELDIFLFLNEARGVLGSPIVYGQDIRVLKTQKLSSGVDQGDAGKEMHFFNDNTASKLTDVADIPMCKEAFQDGYTLAIRGMEFRFDKIAAVADGLAILFGQPSVGANIYLTPPGSQATHLPRLYEPVATVSSLKNDESGDIQYILNSGDVLYIPRGFVHEARTVSNENESRHDTSSGFSLHLTLGIEVEPPFEWEGFAHIALHCWNEKQKQSTPTITDLRLRNQRAMFLMLLHMEIRLIATDNPAFRKACMVAAFSLSSDTLLWKHKETFDYIIENINANTKFMEAFEWSKLVVKERKDDSLQWMKWLRHLPQEGDGKEKMDFNNLLKVFEDFFLFYTDHITEATADFFNFKTEFCRDVIFEDACTCFKTLLEKYRKTRRQYMNGMLSLHST
;
A
#
# COMPACT_ATOMS: atom_id res chain seq x y z
N MET A 1 47.08 -67.25 14.48
CA MET A 1 46.81 -68.25 13.42
C MET A 1 45.33 -68.33 13.23
N GLU A 2 44.97 -68.36 11.95
CA GLU A 2 43.83 -68.97 11.29
C GLU A 2 42.76 -69.75 12.11
N GLU A 3 41.51 -69.37 11.84
CA GLU A 3 40.49 -70.14 11.07
C GLU A 3 39.39 -71.05 11.69
N GLU A 4 38.29 -71.04 10.91
CA GLU A 4 37.19 -72.02 10.71
C GLU A 4 36.33 -72.48 11.91
N GLY A 5 35.14 -73.05 11.61
CA GLY A 5 34.37 -73.77 12.64
C GLY A 5 32.85 -74.02 12.50
N ASN A 6 32.17 -73.59 11.43
CA ASN A 6 30.85 -74.07 10.92
C ASN A 6 29.74 -74.71 11.83
N LEU A 7 28.50 -74.24 11.61
CA LEU A 7 27.23 -75.02 11.54
C LEU A 7 26.48 -75.62 12.77
N SER A 8 25.16 -75.32 12.77
CA SER A 8 24.00 -76.22 12.98
C SER A 8 23.53 -76.70 14.38
N SER A 9 22.30 -76.25 14.72
CA SER A 9 21.13 -76.88 15.39
C SER A 9 21.20 -78.20 16.21
N GLY A 10 20.35 -78.34 17.25
CA GLY A 10 20.22 -79.57 18.07
C GLY A 10 18.94 -79.73 18.93
N GLY A 11 18.85 -79.04 20.07
CA GLY A 11 17.64 -78.96 20.95
C GLY A 11 17.30 -80.18 21.83
N LYS A 12 16.17 -80.05 22.60
CA LYS A 12 15.48 -81.06 23.46
C LYS A 12 16.17 -81.49 24.79
N ARG A 13 15.46 -81.81 25.91
CA ARG A 13 14.09 -81.44 26.40
C ARG A 13 13.85 -81.97 27.85
N ARG A 14 13.27 -81.15 28.75
CA ARG A 14 12.50 -81.55 29.98
C ARG A 14 13.26 -82.41 31.03
N ARG A 15 12.77 -82.68 32.24
CA ARG A 15 11.55 -82.32 33.04
C ARG A 15 12.06 -81.87 34.46
N THR A 16 11.31 -81.56 35.54
CA THR A 16 9.89 -81.80 35.92
C THR A 16 9.27 -80.58 36.62
N GLU A 17 8.08 -80.74 37.24
CA GLU A 17 7.03 -79.71 37.36
C GLU A 17 6.45 -79.60 38.81
N LYS A 18 5.80 -78.48 39.15
CA LYS A 18 5.29 -78.08 40.49
C LYS A 18 4.18 -77.02 40.34
N GLU A 19 3.12 -77.03 41.16
CA GLU A 19 2.04 -76.00 41.25
C GLU A 19 1.20 -76.22 42.53
N PRO A 20 0.26 -75.34 42.96
CA PRO A 20 -0.12 -73.98 42.51
C PRO A 20 0.06 -72.96 43.69
N CYS A 21 -0.57 -71.79 43.93
CA CYS A 21 -1.14 -70.60 43.23
C CYS A 21 -1.45 -69.53 44.35
N PRO A 22 -1.98 -68.31 44.11
CA PRO A 22 -1.98 -67.40 42.95
C PRO A 22 -1.25 -66.03 43.31
N PRO A 23 -1.31 -64.92 42.53
CA PRO A 23 -0.23 -63.91 42.52
C PRO A 23 -0.49 -62.54 43.21
N PRO A 24 0.59 -61.78 43.50
CA PRO A 24 0.59 -60.31 43.62
C PRO A 24 0.74 -59.61 42.24
N PRO A 25 0.48 -58.28 42.13
CA PRO A 25 0.59 -57.52 40.87
C PRO A 25 2.04 -57.28 40.41
N PRO A 26 2.27 -56.94 39.12
CA PRO A 26 3.61 -56.82 38.55
C PRO A 26 4.37 -55.60 39.09
N LEU A 27 5.63 -55.82 39.46
CA LEU A 27 6.62 -54.75 39.60
C LEU A 27 6.92 -54.18 38.21
N HIS A 28 6.71 -52.87 38.02
CA HIS A 28 7.08 -52.20 36.78
C HIS A 28 8.60 -52.25 36.56
N LEU A 29 9.00 -52.59 35.34
CA LEU A 29 10.39 -52.46 34.89
C LEU A 29 10.84 -50.99 34.92
N PRO A 30 12.13 -50.71 35.13
CA PRO A 30 12.64 -49.34 35.10
C PRO A 30 12.47 -48.75 33.69
N LEU A 31 11.96 -47.51 33.62
CA LEU A 31 11.88 -46.73 32.40
C LEU A 31 13.28 -46.48 31.82
N ASP A 32 13.43 -46.60 30.50
CA ASP A 32 14.64 -46.20 29.80
C ASP A 32 14.79 -44.66 29.93
N PRO A 33 15.93 -44.13 30.44
CA PRO A 33 16.15 -42.69 30.55
C PRO A 33 16.24 -41.95 29.20
N ASN A 34 16.13 -42.67 28.07
CA ASN A 34 16.00 -42.12 26.73
C ASN A 34 14.55 -42.05 26.23
N ASP A 35 13.56 -42.67 26.90
CA ASP A 35 12.17 -42.66 26.44
C ASP A 35 11.46 -41.34 26.77
N ILE A 36 11.69 -40.38 25.87
CA ILE A 36 11.10 -39.06 25.86
C ILE A 36 9.59 -39.06 25.51
N THR A 37 9.01 -40.19 25.10
CA THR A 37 7.59 -40.23 24.69
C THR A 37 6.62 -40.12 25.87
N SER A 38 7.08 -40.36 27.11
CA SER A 38 6.28 -40.26 28.34
C SER A 38 6.23 -38.85 28.95
N PHE A 39 6.60 -37.78 28.23
CA PHE A 39 6.67 -36.44 28.81
C PHE A 39 5.31 -35.93 29.33
N ASP A 40 5.26 -35.62 30.62
CA ASP A 40 4.21 -34.79 31.19
C ASP A 40 4.24 -33.39 30.54
N ARG A 41 3.13 -33.05 29.88
CA ARG A 41 2.92 -31.82 29.13
C ARG A 41 2.85 -30.57 30.03
N ALA A 42 2.64 -30.75 31.35
CA ALA A 42 2.68 -29.67 32.33
C ALA A 42 4.09 -29.46 32.92
N ALA A 43 4.73 -30.52 33.45
CA ALA A 43 6.00 -30.39 34.14
C ALA A 43 7.20 -30.10 33.22
N PHE A 44 7.28 -30.72 32.03
CA PHE A 44 8.46 -30.58 31.16
C PHE A 44 8.79 -29.12 30.79
N PRO A 45 7.83 -28.26 30.37
CA PRO A 45 8.12 -26.87 30.09
C PRO A 45 8.52 -26.07 31.34
N GLN A 46 7.92 -26.34 32.51
CA GLN A 46 8.32 -25.67 33.77
C GLN A 46 9.77 -25.98 34.15
N ILE A 47 10.21 -27.24 33.98
CA ILE A 47 11.60 -27.66 34.16
C ILE A 47 12.52 -26.98 33.14
N LEU A 48 12.09 -26.86 31.88
CA LEU A 48 12.85 -26.18 30.82
C LEU A 48 13.03 -24.67 31.14
N ALA A 49 11.96 -24.00 31.56
CA ALA A 49 11.98 -22.60 31.99
C ALA A 49 12.97 -22.36 33.12
N ALA A 50 12.87 -23.16 34.20
CA ALA A 50 13.80 -23.09 35.31
C ALA A 50 15.26 -23.32 34.87
N ALA A 51 15.50 -24.30 33.98
CA ALA A 51 16.83 -24.59 33.46
C ALA A 51 17.44 -23.42 32.65
N ILE A 52 16.63 -22.73 31.82
CA ILE A 52 17.05 -21.54 31.04
C ILE A 52 17.52 -20.41 31.96
N SER A 53 16.84 -20.18 33.09
CA SER A 53 17.20 -19.13 34.05
C SER A 53 18.49 -19.41 34.83
N THR A 54 19.00 -20.65 34.85
CA THR A 54 20.23 -20.98 35.59
C THR A 54 21.51 -20.68 34.78
N ARG A 55 22.56 -20.24 35.48
CA ARG A 55 23.92 -20.15 34.90
C ARG A 55 24.64 -21.52 34.79
N ASN A 56 23.96 -22.63 35.07
CA ASN A 56 24.56 -23.95 35.21
C ASN A 56 24.85 -24.62 33.83
N PRO A 57 26.11 -24.98 33.51
CA PRO A 57 26.46 -25.65 32.25
C PRO A 57 25.70 -26.95 31.99
N SER A 58 25.41 -27.74 33.03
CA SER A 58 24.68 -29.01 32.92
C SER A 58 23.20 -28.79 32.58
N ALA A 59 22.57 -27.79 33.18
CA ALA A 59 21.20 -27.38 32.83
C ALA A 59 21.13 -26.86 31.38
N ARG A 60 22.12 -26.05 30.95
CA ARG A 60 22.24 -25.63 29.54
C ARG A 60 22.43 -26.81 28.58
N SER A 61 23.16 -27.85 28.99
CA SER A 61 23.32 -29.09 28.22
C SER A 61 21.99 -29.86 28.09
N LEU A 62 21.21 -29.93 29.17
CA LEU A 62 19.86 -30.50 29.17
C LEU A 62 18.92 -29.74 28.22
N VAL A 63 18.84 -28.42 28.32
CA VAL A 63 18.04 -27.56 27.42
C VAL A 63 18.38 -27.83 25.95
N LYS A 64 19.68 -27.88 25.60
CA LYS A 64 20.14 -28.20 24.24
C LYS A 64 19.75 -29.60 23.78
N ARG A 65 19.76 -30.59 24.67
CA ARG A 65 19.34 -31.97 24.35
C ARG A 65 17.83 -32.02 24.10
N SER A 66 17.04 -31.37 24.95
CA SER A 66 15.58 -31.28 24.83
C SER A 66 15.17 -30.62 23.50
N LEU A 67 15.72 -29.45 23.16
CA LEU A 67 15.42 -28.77 21.89
C LEU A 67 15.78 -29.61 20.66
N ARG A 68 16.94 -30.29 20.67
CA ARG A 68 17.35 -31.22 19.60
C ARG A 68 16.45 -32.46 19.47
N SER A 69 15.71 -32.82 20.52
CA SER A 69 14.70 -33.87 20.46
C SER A 69 13.40 -33.31 19.88
N LEU A 70 12.93 -32.16 20.38
CA LEU A 70 11.73 -31.47 19.94
C LEU A 70 11.76 -31.12 18.44
N ALA A 71 12.91 -30.69 17.91
CA ALA A 71 13.09 -30.40 16.48
C ALA A 71 13.01 -31.64 15.57
N LYS A 72 12.91 -32.85 16.15
CA LYS A 72 12.67 -34.13 15.45
C LYS A 72 11.28 -34.71 15.73
N THR A 73 10.50 -34.10 16.63
CA THR A 73 9.17 -34.57 17.04
C THR A 73 8.10 -33.97 16.13
N PRO A 74 7.06 -34.74 15.72
CA PRO A 74 5.94 -34.20 14.94
C PRO A 74 5.26 -33.00 15.63
N PRO A 75 5.16 -31.82 14.98
CA PRO A 75 4.70 -30.58 15.63
C PRO A 75 3.29 -30.55 16.22
N LEU A 76 2.41 -31.46 15.78
CA LEU A 76 1.05 -31.64 16.31
C LEU A 76 1.01 -32.03 17.81
N LEU A 77 2.19 -32.25 18.43
CA LEU A 77 2.35 -32.66 19.82
C LEU A 77 2.83 -31.54 20.76
N PHE A 78 3.19 -30.35 20.27
CA PHE A 78 3.75 -29.30 21.13
C PHE A 78 2.73 -28.78 22.17
N PRO A 79 3.04 -28.84 23.48
CA PRO A 79 2.16 -28.29 24.52
C PRO A 79 2.02 -26.76 24.42
N ARG A 80 0.84 -26.21 24.76
CA ARG A 80 0.65 -24.74 24.91
C ARG A 80 1.69 -24.13 25.86
N SER A 81 1.98 -24.85 26.95
CA SER A 81 3.01 -24.56 27.96
C SER A 81 4.44 -24.53 27.43
N PHE A 82 4.73 -25.15 26.28
CA PHE A 82 6.03 -25.01 25.59
C PHE A 82 6.04 -23.79 24.66
N LEU A 83 4.94 -23.50 23.97
CA LEU A 83 4.83 -22.31 23.11
C LEU A 83 5.06 -21.01 23.91
N SER A 84 4.52 -20.93 25.14
CA SER A 84 4.76 -19.81 26.07
C SER A 84 6.21 -19.65 26.57
N LEU A 85 7.14 -20.52 26.16
CA LEU A 85 8.58 -20.39 26.45
C LEU A 85 9.40 -19.90 25.26
N LEU A 86 8.83 -19.88 24.06
CA LEU A 86 9.52 -19.48 22.85
C LEU A 86 10.15 -18.06 22.95
N PRO A 87 9.53 -17.04 23.59
CA PRO A 87 10.17 -15.73 23.76
C PRO A 87 11.45 -15.81 24.61
N LEU A 88 11.42 -16.55 25.73
CA LEU A 88 12.54 -16.73 26.65
C LEU A 88 13.66 -17.60 26.06
N LEU A 89 13.28 -18.53 25.19
CA LEU A 89 14.17 -19.43 24.46
C LEU A 89 14.91 -18.69 23.32
N LEU A 90 14.21 -17.80 22.61
CA LEU A 90 14.77 -16.93 21.56
C LEU A 90 15.65 -15.83 22.16
N ALA A 91 15.17 -15.10 23.18
CA ALA A 91 15.94 -14.08 23.90
C ALA A 91 17.07 -14.63 24.80
N SER A 92 17.49 -15.88 24.58
CA SER A 92 18.52 -16.54 25.37
C SER A 92 19.90 -15.96 25.05
N LYS A 93 20.62 -15.49 26.08
CA LYS A 93 22.02 -14.97 26.02
C LYS A 93 23.07 -16.04 25.63
N HIS A 94 22.65 -17.12 25.00
CA HIS A 94 23.45 -18.23 24.51
C HIS A 94 22.97 -18.56 23.08
N PRO A 95 23.62 -18.05 22.01
CA PRO A 95 23.14 -18.21 20.63
C PRO A 95 22.84 -19.67 20.25
N SER A 96 23.63 -20.62 20.77
CA SER A 96 23.40 -22.07 20.63
C SER A 96 22.12 -22.64 21.30
N VAL A 97 21.34 -21.83 22.03
CA VAL A 97 20.01 -22.16 22.56
C VAL A 97 18.94 -21.44 21.74
N ALA A 98 19.12 -20.14 21.47
CA ALA A 98 18.25 -19.35 20.60
C ALA A 98 18.11 -20.01 19.21
N ARG A 99 19.23 -20.37 18.58
CA ARG A 99 19.29 -21.13 17.32
C ARG A 99 18.57 -22.49 17.41
N LEU A 100 18.77 -23.28 18.46
CA LEU A 100 18.08 -24.56 18.61
C LEU A 100 16.57 -24.39 18.82
N SER A 101 16.15 -23.22 19.30
CA SER A 101 14.75 -22.86 19.48
C SER A 101 14.13 -22.41 18.17
N LEU A 102 14.86 -21.63 17.35
CA LEU A 102 14.53 -21.41 15.94
C LEU A 102 14.41 -22.74 15.18
N GLU A 103 15.30 -23.72 15.40
CA GLU A 103 15.21 -25.04 14.74
C GLU A 103 13.93 -25.81 15.15
N VAL A 104 13.44 -25.67 16.39
CA VAL A 104 12.14 -26.22 16.82
C VAL A 104 10.96 -25.46 16.21
N ILE A 105 10.99 -24.12 16.21
CA ILE A 105 9.97 -23.27 15.59
C ILE A 105 9.89 -23.53 14.08
N GLY A 106 11.04 -23.72 13.43
CA GLY A 106 11.16 -24.03 12.01
C GLY A 106 10.54 -25.37 11.65
N ALA A 107 10.83 -26.40 12.44
CA ALA A 107 10.13 -27.68 12.34
C ALA A 107 8.61 -27.52 12.57
N ALA A 108 8.20 -26.69 13.53
CA ALA A 108 6.79 -26.46 13.84
C ALA A 108 6.00 -25.83 12.68
N ALA A 109 6.54 -24.75 12.12
CA ALA A 109 5.85 -23.94 11.13
C ALA A 109 5.64 -24.65 9.78
N LEU A 110 6.61 -25.49 9.42
CA LEU A 110 6.61 -26.27 8.17
C LEU A 110 5.64 -27.46 8.15
N CYS A 111 4.86 -27.69 9.22
CA CYS A 111 3.97 -28.84 9.35
C CYS A 111 2.53 -28.52 9.77
N SER A 112 2.20 -27.30 10.21
CA SER A 112 0.89 -27.02 10.80
C SER A 112 0.49 -25.54 10.75
N PHE A 113 -0.57 -25.22 10.01
CA PHE A 113 -1.17 -23.88 9.99
C PHE A 113 -1.72 -23.46 11.36
N GLU A 114 -2.24 -24.39 12.15
CA GLU A 114 -2.68 -24.09 13.52
C GLU A 114 -1.50 -23.72 14.42
N SER A 115 -0.34 -24.36 14.22
CA SER A 115 0.90 -23.98 14.91
C SER A 115 1.40 -22.62 14.44
N ASN A 116 1.29 -22.30 13.14
CA ASN A 116 1.62 -20.97 12.61
C ASN A 116 0.80 -19.87 13.27
N ALA A 117 -0.54 -19.99 13.27
CA ALA A 117 -1.42 -19.00 13.88
C ALA A 117 -1.12 -18.80 15.38
N ARG A 118 -0.87 -19.88 16.13
CA ARG A 118 -0.54 -19.82 17.56
C ARG A 118 0.84 -19.22 17.87
N ILE A 119 1.83 -19.44 17.00
CA ILE A 119 3.19 -18.89 17.16
C ILE A 119 3.22 -17.42 16.73
N ALA A 120 2.53 -17.07 15.64
CA ALA A 120 2.41 -15.72 15.12
C ALA A 120 1.52 -14.80 16.00
N SER A 121 0.61 -15.37 16.80
CA SER A 121 -0.16 -14.61 17.81
C SER A 121 0.62 -14.21 19.06
N ASP A 122 1.87 -14.68 19.23
CA ASP A 122 2.76 -14.26 20.31
C ASP A 122 3.79 -13.26 19.78
N GLU A 123 3.47 -11.97 19.95
CA GLU A 123 4.34 -10.83 19.61
C GLU A 123 5.79 -11.02 20.11
N ALA A 124 5.98 -11.53 21.33
CA ALA A 124 7.32 -11.68 21.91
C ALA A 124 8.10 -12.84 21.25
N THR A 125 7.40 -13.85 20.73
CA THR A 125 7.99 -14.90 19.89
C THR A 125 8.31 -14.37 18.49
N VAL A 126 7.41 -13.60 17.86
CA VAL A 126 7.65 -13.00 16.54
C VAL A 126 8.87 -12.05 16.59
N LYS A 127 8.93 -11.17 17.60
CA LYS A 127 10.10 -10.31 17.88
C LYS A 127 11.38 -11.10 18.05
N GLY A 128 11.36 -12.14 18.89
CA GLY A 128 12.51 -13.00 19.12
C GLY A 128 12.97 -13.71 17.86
N LEU A 129 12.04 -14.12 16.98
CA LEU A 129 12.35 -14.76 15.71
C LEU A 129 13.03 -13.79 14.75
N VAL A 130 12.46 -12.59 14.55
CA VAL A 130 13.06 -11.55 13.69
C VAL A 130 14.44 -11.16 14.21
N ALA A 131 14.63 -11.01 15.53
CA ALA A 131 15.94 -10.69 16.11
C ALA A 131 16.98 -11.83 15.97
N THR A 132 16.57 -13.10 16.00
CA THR A 132 17.50 -14.25 16.01
C THR A 132 17.84 -14.78 14.61
N VAL A 133 16.96 -14.59 13.61
CA VAL A 133 17.23 -15.05 12.22
C VAL A 133 18.56 -14.54 11.66
N PRO A 134 18.96 -13.26 11.83
CA PRO A 134 20.24 -12.72 11.36
C PRO A 134 21.48 -13.34 12.02
N GLU A 135 21.39 -13.82 13.26
CA GLU A 135 22.52 -14.48 13.95
C GLU A 135 22.92 -15.82 13.29
N CYS A 136 22.15 -16.33 12.32
CA CYS A 136 22.45 -17.57 11.63
C CYS A 136 23.63 -17.39 10.65
N PRO A 137 24.82 -17.96 10.90
CA PRO A 137 26.07 -17.65 10.15
C PRO A 137 26.11 -18.18 8.70
N PHE A 138 24.98 -18.67 8.20
CA PHE A 138 24.79 -19.16 6.83
C PHE A 138 24.13 -18.11 5.91
N LEU A 139 23.72 -16.96 6.46
CA LEU A 139 23.16 -15.84 5.71
C LEU A 139 24.24 -14.85 5.21
N SER A 140 25.52 -15.24 5.30
CA SER A 140 26.66 -14.61 4.62
C SER A 140 26.54 -14.78 3.10
N MET A 141 25.61 -14.04 2.52
CA MET A 141 25.29 -14.03 1.09
C MET A 141 26.19 -13.02 0.37
N ASP A 142 27.40 -13.48 0.03
CA ASP A 142 28.33 -12.76 -0.84
C ASP A 142 27.73 -12.55 -2.24
N ASN A 143 27.86 -11.33 -2.77
CA ASN A 143 27.35 -10.97 -4.09
C ASN A 143 28.12 -11.66 -5.25
N LYS A 144 29.24 -12.35 -4.96
CA LYS A 144 30.04 -13.11 -5.92
C LYS A 144 29.77 -14.63 -5.91
N SER A 145 28.76 -15.10 -5.16
CA SER A 145 28.43 -16.53 -5.07
C SER A 145 27.91 -17.09 -6.41
N SER A 146 28.71 -17.90 -7.10
CA SER A 146 28.31 -18.54 -8.37
C SER A 146 27.10 -19.47 -8.21
N ASP A 147 26.45 -19.82 -9.33
CA ASP A 147 25.36 -20.81 -9.38
C ASP A 147 25.76 -22.21 -8.83
N ARG A 148 27.07 -22.50 -8.76
CA ARG A 148 27.59 -23.71 -8.10
C ARG A 148 27.45 -23.66 -6.57
N SER A 149 27.47 -22.46 -5.98
CA SER A 149 27.31 -22.25 -4.53
C SER A 149 25.85 -22.44 -4.07
N LEU A 150 24.86 -22.02 -4.89
CA LEU A 150 23.43 -22.24 -4.59
C LEU A 150 23.11 -23.73 -4.42
N ARG A 151 23.76 -24.60 -5.19
CA ARG A 151 23.59 -26.06 -5.13
C ARG A 151 24.09 -26.61 -3.78
N ALA A 152 25.24 -26.15 -3.29
CA ALA A 152 25.74 -26.51 -1.96
C ALA A 152 24.85 -26.00 -0.81
N TYR A 153 24.15 -24.87 -0.99
CA TYR A 153 23.11 -24.44 -0.04
C TYR A 153 21.87 -25.35 -0.07
N LYS A 154 21.46 -25.87 -1.24
CA LYS A 154 20.35 -26.81 -1.38
C LYS A 154 20.59 -28.15 -0.66
N ASP A 155 21.83 -28.62 -0.62
CA ASP A 155 22.22 -29.82 0.13
C ASP A 155 22.13 -29.61 1.66
N ASN A 156 22.33 -28.36 2.11
CA ASN A 156 22.28 -27.97 3.51
C ASN A 156 20.84 -27.59 3.94
N LYS A 157 19.98 -28.59 4.15
CA LYS A 157 18.52 -28.43 4.35
C LYS A 157 18.07 -27.54 5.53
N LEU A 158 18.95 -27.20 6.46
CA LEU A 158 18.58 -26.58 7.74
C LEU A 158 18.36 -25.06 7.65
N PRO A 159 19.25 -24.23 7.05
CA PRO A 159 19.05 -22.78 6.97
C PRO A 159 17.91 -22.37 6.03
N THR A 160 17.64 -23.15 4.97
CA THR A 160 16.50 -22.90 4.07
C THR A 160 15.17 -23.15 4.78
N SER A 161 15.05 -24.27 5.50
CA SER A 161 13.87 -24.59 6.32
C SER A 161 13.60 -23.56 7.43
N LEU A 162 14.66 -22.99 8.01
CA LEU A 162 14.56 -21.88 8.98
C LEU A 162 14.03 -20.59 8.34
N LEU A 163 14.48 -20.27 7.12
CA LEU A 163 14.08 -19.07 6.41
C LEU A 163 12.64 -19.17 5.87
N ASP A 164 12.24 -20.35 5.37
CA ASP A 164 10.85 -20.66 5.03
C ASP A 164 9.91 -20.43 6.23
N ALA A 165 10.27 -20.97 7.40
CA ALA A 165 9.47 -20.82 8.61
C ALA A 165 9.40 -19.37 9.09
N ALA A 166 10.49 -18.61 8.98
CA ALA A 166 10.48 -17.18 9.29
C ALA A 166 9.53 -16.41 8.37
N VAL A 167 9.57 -16.66 7.05
CA VAL A 167 8.64 -16.07 6.08
C VAL A 167 7.19 -16.44 6.43
N ILE A 168 6.89 -17.72 6.64
CA ILE A 168 5.53 -18.19 6.98
C ILE A 168 5.00 -17.53 8.26
N LEU A 169 5.81 -17.44 9.32
CA LEU A 169 5.36 -16.90 10.60
C LEU A 169 5.17 -15.39 10.57
N ILE A 170 6.06 -14.65 9.89
CA ILE A 170 5.90 -13.20 9.72
C ILE A 170 4.68 -12.90 8.83
N ASP A 171 4.45 -13.66 7.75
CA ASP A 171 3.28 -13.47 6.88
C ASP A 171 1.95 -13.78 7.61
N THR A 172 1.98 -14.69 8.60
CA THR A 172 0.85 -15.06 9.47
C THR A 172 0.65 -14.10 10.67
N SER A 173 1.55 -13.13 10.88
CA SER A 173 1.49 -12.21 12.03
C SER A 173 0.49 -11.06 11.82
N ALA A 174 -0.17 -10.63 12.90
CA ALA A 174 -1.11 -9.51 12.90
C ALA A 174 -0.38 -8.14 12.95
N GLU A 175 -1.06 -7.05 12.57
CA GLU A 175 -0.46 -5.69 12.53
C GLU A 175 0.18 -5.31 13.88
N GLU A 176 -0.55 -5.45 14.98
CA GLU A 176 -0.10 -5.10 16.34
C GLU A 176 1.24 -5.78 16.69
N SER A 177 1.38 -7.06 16.32
CA SER A 177 2.58 -7.86 16.59
C SER A 177 3.79 -7.43 15.74
N LEU A 178 3.56 -6.81 14.58
CA LEU A 178 4.60 -6.29 13.69
C LEU A 178 4.97 -4.83 14.03
N ASN A 179 3.98 -3.99 14.33
CA ASN A 179 4.17 -2.57 14.69
C ASN A 179 5.03 -2.41 15.94
N ASN A 180 4.92 -3.34 16.89
CA ASN A 180 5.65 -3.27 18.14
C ASN A 180 7.12 -3.75 18.02
N ILE A 181 7.57 -4.27 16.86
CA ILE A 181 8.95 -4.74 16.65
C ILE A 181 9.90 -3.53 16.54
N SER A 182 10.99 -3.53 17.30
CA SER A 182 12.01 -2.48 17.21
C SER A 182 12.69 -2.43 15.84
N GLU A 183 13.32 -1.30 15.52
CA GLU A 183 13.91 -1.08 14.19
C GLU A 183 15.04 -2.07 13.89
N GLU A 184 15.99 -2.21 14.83
CA GLU A 184 17.21 -3.04 14.74
C GLU A 184 16.99 -4.50 14.29
N PRO A 185 16.08 -5.31 14.88
CA PRO A 185 15.80 -6.67 14.40
C PRO A 185 15.47 -6.75 12.90
N VAL A 186 14.66 -5.82 12.39
CA VAL A 186 14.25 -5.83 10.98
C VAL A 186 15.35 -5.26 10.08
N GLU A 187 16.11 -4.25 10.52
CA GLU A 187 17.29 -3.77 9.76
C GLU A 187 18.33 -4.88 9.53
N ASN A 188 18.37 -5.87 10.41
CA ASN A 188 19.22 -7.06 10.23
C ASN A 188 18.57 -8.16 9.35
N VAL A 189 17.23 -8.25 9.27
CA VAL A 189 16.50 -9.25 8.44
C VAL A 189 16.23 -8.78 7.01
N PHE A 190 15.82 -7.51 6.84
CA PHE A 190 15.38 -6.94 5.57
C PHE A 190 16.45 -7.06 4.46
N PRO A 191 17.75 -6.75 4.67
CA PRO A 191 18.78 -6.94 3.66
C PRO A 191 18.94 -8.42 3.23
N LEU A 192 18.63 -9.37 4.11
CA LEU A 192 18.75 -10.81 3.84
C LEU A 192 17.56 -11.29 2.99
N LEU A 193 16.36 -10.82 3.31
CA LEU A 193 15.16 -11.06 2.49
C LEU A 193 15.26 -10.38 1.12
N LYS A 194 15.70 -9.11 1.05
CA LYS A 194 15.89 -8.38 -0.22
C LYS A 194 16.92 -9.07 -1.12
N LYS A 195 18.04 -9.55 -0.56
CA LYS A 195 19.01 -10.40 -1.29
C LYS A 195 18.44 -11.75 -1.75
N LEU A 196 17.57 -12.39 -0.98
CA LEU A 196 16.89 -13.63 -1.39
C LEU A 196 15.92 -13.36 -2.55
N PHE A 197 15.09 -12.32 -2.42
CA PHE A 197 14.12 -11.88 -3.42
C PHE A 197 14.79 -11.58 -4.76
N GLN A 198 15.85 -10.76 -4.76
CA GLN A 198 16.66 -10.47 -5.95
C GLN A 198 17.26 -11.73 -6.61
N LYS A 199 17.66 -12.74 -5.84
CA LYS A 199 18.17 -14.02 -6.38
C LYS A 199 17.03 -14.87 -6.96
N MET A 200 15.82 -14.81 -6.41
CA MET A 200 14.63 -15.53 -6.89
C MET A 200 13.90 -14.83 -8.03
N GLN A 201 14.12 -13.53 -8.26
CA GLN A 201 13.75 -12.86 -9.52
C GLN A 201 14.64 -13.34 -10.68
N ARG A 202 15.94 -13.51 -10.44
CA ARG A 202 16.95 -13.86 -11.46
C ARG A 202 17.14 -15.36 -11.71
N SER A 203 16.54 -16.25 -10.92
CA SER A 203 16.72 -17.71 -11.03
C SER A 203 15.40 -18.47 -10.97
N ALA A 204 15.19 -19.37 -11.93
CA ALA A 204 14.07 -20.31 -11.96
C ALA A 204 14.23 -21.47 -10.97
N VAL A 205 15.34 -21.56 -10.22
CA VAL A 205 15.57 -22.62 -9.23
C VAL A 205 15.02 -22.20 -7.86
N PRO A 206 14.06 -22.92 -7.27
CA PRO A 206 13.57 -22.62 -5.93
C PRO A 206 14.70 -22.81 -4.90
N ILE A 207 15.05 -21.72 -4.22
CA ILE A 207 16.08 -21.66 -3.17
C ILE A 207 15.51 -22.12 -1.83
N VAL A 208 14.24 -21.79 -1.59
CA VAL A 208 13.43 -22.10 -0.40
C VAL A 208 12.06 -22.63 -0.87
N ARG A 209 11.19 -23.11 0.05
CA ARG A 209 9.81 -23.55 -0.27
C ARG A 209 8.87 -22.38 -0.54
N SER A 210 9.00 -21.29 0.21
CA SER A 210 8.25 -20.05 0.01
C SER A 210 8.47 -19.52 -1.40
N THR A 211 7.42 -19.00 -2.02
CA THR A 211 7.53 -18.38 -3.35
C THR A 211 8.15 -16.98 -3.24
N LYS A 212 8.54 -16.41 -4.38
CA LYS A 212 8.95 -14.99 -4.42
C LYS A 212 7.84 -14.04 -3.94
N TYR A 213 6.57 -14.44 -4.06
CA TYR A 213 5.41 -13.65 -3.65
C TYR A 213 5.24 -13.66 -2.12
N ASP A 214 5.42 -14.81 -1.46
CA ASP A 214 5.42 -14.89 0.01
C ASP A 214 6.56 -14.04 0.61
N ILE A 215 7.74 -14.06 -0.01
CA ILE A 215 8.88 -13.22 0.38
C ILE A 215 8.58 -11.74 0.15
N ALA A 216 7.93 -11.37 -0.96
CA ALA A 216 7.52 -9.99 -1.22
C ALA A 216 6.49 -9.49 -0.20
N SER A 217 5.50 -10.31 0.13
CA SER A 217 4.51 -10.02 1.19
C SER A 217 5.19 -9.76 2.53
N VAL A 218 6.16 -10.60 2.92
CA VAL A 218 6.92 -10.43 4.17
C VAL A 218 7.80 -9.19 4.15
N ILE A 219 8.49 -8.89 3.05
CA ILE A 219 9.27 -7.65 2.91
C ILE A 219 8.37 -6.44 3.10
N PHE A 220 7.24 -6.37 2.39
CA PHE A 220 6.27 -5.29 2.50
C PHE A 220 5.74 -5.14 3.94
N LYS A 221 5.30 -6.25 4.56
CA LYS A 221 4.73 -6.26 5.92
C LYS A 221 5.67 -5.73 7.01
N ILE A 222 6.98 -6.00 6.92
CA ILE A 222 7.94 -5.56 7.95
C ILE A 222 8.47 -4.13 7.75
N THR A 223 8.25 -3.54 6.56
CA THR A 223 8.78 -2.20 6.21
C THR A 223 7.71 -1.13 5.98
N MET A 224 6.45 -1.49 5.71
CA MET A 224 5.39 -0.51 5.41
C MET A 224 5.22 0.59 6.46
N ASN A 225 5.46 0.28 7.74
CA ASN A 225 5.39 1.24 8.85
C ASN A 225 6.72 1.98 9.14
N ARG A 226 7.74 1.90 8.27
CA ARG A 226 9.04 2.58 8.42
C ARG A 226 9.14 3.78 7.50
N ALA A 227 9.79 4.85 7.95
CA ALA A 227 10.22 5.91 7.04
C ALA A 227 11.41 5.40 6.20
N LEU A 228 11.20 5.18 4.90
CA LEU A 228 12.24 4.69 3.98
C LEU A 228 12.75 5.76 3.00
N SER A 229 11.96 6.82 2.79
CA SER A 229 12.32 7.97 1.96
C SER A 229 13.22 8.95 2.74
N PRO A 230 13.99 9.82 2.06
CA PRO A 230 14.59 10.99 2.69
C PRO A 230 13.56 11.79 3.49
N ASN A 231 13.91 12.20 4.70
CA ASN A 231 13.04 13.01 5.55
C ASN A 231 13.12 14.50 5.16
N TRP A 232 12.67 14.81 3.93
CA TRP A 232 12.46 16.18 3.48
C TRP A 232 11.15 16.71 4.06
N ALA A 233 11.18 17.82 4.77
CA ALA A 233 9.97 18.40 5.32
C ALA A 233 9.14 19.08 4.21
N ALA A 234 7.83 19.18 4.42
CA ALA A 234 6.93 19.91 3.52
C ALA A 234 7.37 21.37 3.28
N SER A 235 8.03 21.99 4.26
CA SER A 235 8.68 23.31 4.14
C SER A 235 9.75 23.36 3.05
N ASP A 236 10.48 22.27 2.86
CA ASP A 236 11.70 22.19 2.05
C ASP A 236 11.32 21.87 0.60
N VAL A 237 10.32 21.00 0.44
CA VAL A 237 9.62 20.76 -0.83
C VAL A 237 8.94 22.05 -1.31
N ARG A 238 8.25 22.78 -0.42
CA ARG A 238 7.64 24.08 -0.74
C ARG A 238 8.68 25.11 -1.15
N LEU A 239 9.80 25.19 -0.42
CA LEU A 239 10.89 26.12 -0.73
C LEU A 239 11.56 25.79 -2.08
N SER A 240 11.74 24.51 -2.38
CA SER A 240 12.38 24.06 -3.61
C SER A 240 11.51 24.28 -4.85
N ILE A 241 10.18 24.16 -4.74
CA ILE A 241 9.24 24.21 -5.87
C ILE A 241 8.57 25.58 -6.03
N PHE A 242 8.21 26.25 -4.93
CA PHE A 242 7.36 27.46 -4.93
C PHE A 242 8.03 28.68 -4.27
N GLY A 243 9.31 28.60 -3.88
CA GLY A 243 10.04 29.73 -3.28
C GLY A 243 9.60 30.06 -1.84
N THR A 244 9.39 31.34 -1.53
CA THR A 244 8.98 31.80 -0.19
C THR A 244 7.51 31.46 0.12
N GLU A 245 7.10 31.64 1.39
CA GLU A 245 5.70 31.46 1.77
C GLU A 245 4.77 32.47 1.07
N SER A 246 5.27 33.67 0.75
CA SER A 246 4.55 34.68 -0.02
C SER A 246 4.32 34.24 -1.47
N GLU A 247 5.35 33.71 -2.13
CA GLU A 247 5.26 33.20 -3.51
C GLU A 247 4.33 31.97 -3.59
N PHE A 248 4.38 31.07 -2.61
CA PHE A 248 3.43 29.97 -2.49
C PHE A 248 1.98 30.46 -2.24
N MET A 249 1.77 31.47 -1.40
CA MET A 249 0.44 32.04 -1.18
C MET A 249 -0.12 32.72 -2.45
N ASN A 250 0.71 33.42 -3.22
CA ASN A 250 0.32 33.97 -4.52
C ASN A 250 -0.06 32.84 -5.50
N PHE A 251 0.72 31.75 -5.56
CA PHE A 251 0.37 30.56 -6.34
C PHE A 251 -1.01 29.98 -5.96
N ILE A 252 -1.30 29.85 -4.65
CA ILE A 252 -2.58 29.37 -4.12
C ILE A 252 -3.76 30.34 -4.36
N MET A 253 -3.48 31.63 -4.55
CA MET A 253 -4.51 32.64 -4.80
C MET A 253 -4.84 32.83 -6.28
N ASP A 254 -3.83 32.84 -7.15
CA ASP A 254 -3.94 33.30 -8.54
C ASP A 254 -3.88 32.17 -9.59
N TYR A 255 -3.34 31.00 -9.23
CA TYR A 255 -3.09 29.90 -10.19
C TYR A 255 -3.74 28.57 -9.79
N TRP A 256 -3.75 28.21 -8.49
CA TRP A 256 -4.27 26.92 -8.02
C TRP A 256 -5.73 26.67 -8.43
N GLU A 257 -5.94 25.63 -9.24
CA GLU A 257 -7.23 25.25 -9.86
C GLU A 257 -7.86 26.31 -10.79
N GLU A 258 -7.11 27.36 -11.16
CA GLU A 258 -7.55 28.43 -12.06
C GLU A 258 -6.75 28.50 -13.36
N SER A 259 -5.40 28.50 -13.31
CA SER A 259 -4.56 28.73 -14.50
C SER A 259 -3.17 28.05 -14.48
N PRO A 260 -2.57 27.74 -15.65
CA PRO A 260 -1.20 27.22 -15.72
C PRO A 260 -0.15 28.21 -15.21
N CYS A 261 0.90 27.70 -14.57
CA CYS A 261 1.97 28.52 -14.00
C CYS A 261 3.35 27.92 -14.35
N LEU A 262 4.23 28.71 -14.98
CA LEU A 262 5.63 28.34 -15.17
C LEU A 262 6.47 28.96 -14.04
N ILE A 263 7.04 28.11 -13.19
CA ILE A 263 8.03 28.48 -12.19
C ILE A 263 9.40 28.14 -12.79
N GLN A 264 10.13 29.17 -13.22
CA GLN A 264 11.46 29.01 -13.79
C GLN A 264 12.49 28.69 -12.70
N ASN A 265 13.53 27.94 -13.06
CA ASN A 265 14.61 27.61 -12.13
C ASN A 265 15.41 28.86 -11.72
N THR A 266 15.20 29.34 -10.49
CA THR A 266 15.88 30.53 -9.92
C THR A 266 17.19 30.22 -9.19
N LEU A 267 17.70 28.98 -9.25
CA LEU A 267 18.95 28.57 -8.62
C LEU A 267 20.17 29.22 -9.29
N ASN A 268 20.51 30.43 -8.85
CA ASN A 268 21.85 31.00 -9.04
C ASN A 268 22.89 30.05 -8.43
N ASN A 269 23.88 29.64 -9.21
CA ASN A 269 24.86 28.62 -8.85
C ASN A 269 25.57 28.87 -7.50
N THR A 270 25.13 28.17 -6.46
CA THR A 270 25.94 27.82 -5.28
C THR A 270 26.12 26.31 -5.24
N GLU A 271 27.20 25.84 -5.85
CA GLU A 271 27.53 24.41 -6.12
C GLU A 271 27.73 23.53 -4.86
N ASN A 272 27.36 24.01 -3.68
CA ASN A 272 27.63 23.38 -2.37
C ASN A 272 26.37 23.00 -1.56
N GLU A 273 25.15 23.36 -2.00
CA GLU A 273 23.92 22.93 -1.33
C GLU A 273 23.12 21.94 -2.18
N ALA A 274 22.94 20.73 -1.67
CA ALA A 274 22.26 19.63 -2.34
C ALA A 274 20.73 19.80 -2.26
N THR A 275 20.18 20.66 -3.13
CA THR A 275 18.73 20.89 -3.24
C THR A 275 17.96 19.62 -3.62
N ILE A 276 16.64 19.66 -3.42
CA ILE A 276 15.73 18.57 -3.85
C ILE A 276 15.84 18.36 -5.37
N PHE A 277 15.92 19.44 -6.16
CA PHE A 277 16.05 19.35 -7.61
C PHE A 277 17.39 18.77 -8.07
N SER A 278 18.54 19.20 -7.53
CA SER A 278 19.82 18.57 -7.88
C SER A 278 19.86 17.10 -7.43
N SER A 279 19.28 16.80 -6.26
CA SER A 279 19.12 15.43 -5.76
C SER A 279 18.27 14.54 -6.66
N LEU A 280 17.24 15.07 -7.31
CA LEU A 280 16.42 14.36 -8.31
C LEU A 280 17.12 14.25 -9.67
N ILE A 281 17.76 15.32 -10.14
CA ILE A 281 18.53 15.32 -11.40
C ILE A 281 19.60 14.23 -11.34
N HIS A 282 20.40 14.17 -10.26
CA HIS A 282 21.41 13.11 -10.06
C HIS A 282 20.85 11.68 -9.88
N CYS A 283 19.53 11.48 -9.74
CA CYS A 283 18.94 10.14 -9.81
C CYS A 283 18.74 9.65 -11.26
N PHE A 284 18.71 10.57 -12.23
CA PHE A 284 18.44 10.24 -13.64
C PHE A 284 19.54 10.71 -14.61
N ASP A 285 20.51 11.48 -14.13
CA ASP A 285 21.70 12.03 -14.81
C ASP A 285 22.51 10.95 -15.57
N PRO A 286 22.41 10.88 -16.93
CA PRO A 286 22.93 9.75 -17.68
C PRO A 286 23.87 10.18 -18.82
N ALA A 287 25.07 9.59 -18.88
CA ALA A 287 25.99 9.84 -19.99
C ALA A 287 25.44 9.43 -21.38
N THR A 288 24.39 8.59 -21.44
CA THR A 288 23.72 8.14 -22.67
C THR A 288 22.25 7.76 -22.46
N THR A 289 21.46 7.73 -23.54
CA THR A 289 20.12 7.12 -23.59
C THR A 289 20.11 5.65 -23.19
N GLU A 290 21.18 4.90 -23.45
CA GLU A 290 21.26 3.48 -23.04
C GLU A 290 21.38 3.36 -21.52
N THR A 291 22.22 4.20 -20.90
CA THR A 291 22.35 4.23 -19.44
C THR A 291 21.05 4.61 -18.72
N ILE A 292 20.23 5.54 -19.25
CA ILE A 292 18.94 5.87 -18.61
C ILE A 292 17.88 4.77 -18.78
N LEU A 293 17.81 4.11 -19.95
CA LEU A 293 16.87 3.01 -20.15
C LEU A 293 17.15 1.84 -19.19
N TYR A 294 18.42 1.50 -18.96
CA TYR A 294 18.77 0.49 -17.96
C TYR A 294 18.56 1.01 -16.52
N SER A 295 18.97 2.23 -16.16
CA SER A 295 18.82 2.71 -14.77
C SER A 295 17.36 2.88 -14.33
N VAL A 296 16.45 3.17 -15.25
CA VAL A 296 15.03 3.39 -14.93
C VAL A 296 14.20 2.10 -15.01
N LEU A 297 14.47 1.19 -15.95
CA LEU A 297 13.65 -0.03 -16.14
C LEU A 297 14.13 -1.23 -15.31
N GLN A 298 15.42 -1.32 -15.02
CA GLN A 298 16.01 -2.52 -14.41
C GLN A 298 15.54 -2.71 -12.96
N HIS A 299 15.11 -3.93 -12.65
CA HIS A 299 14.66 -4.38 -11.33
C HIS A 299 13.42 -3.66 -10.80
N LEU A 300 12.60 -3.11 -11.70
CA LEU A 300 11.24 -2.71 -11.38
C LEU A 300 10.33 -3.94 -11.19
N VAL A 301 9.60 -3.95 -10.07
CA VAL A 301 8.42 -4.81 -9.87
C VAL A 301 7.14 -4.09 -10.27
N ALA A 302 6.08 -4.85 -10.56
CA ALA A 302 4.75 -4.31 -10.75
C ALA A 302 4.19 -3.70 -9.46
N CYS A 303 3.47 -2.59 -9.59
CA CYS A 303 2.75 -1.88 -8.53
C CYS A 303 1.23 -2.16 -8.66
N PRO A 304 0.66 -3.12 -7.91
CA PRO A 304 -0.77 -3.43 -7.98
C PRO A 304 -1.59 -2.25 -7.43
N PRO A 305 -2.64 -1.78 -8.14
CA PRO A 305 -3.43 -0.65 -7.65
C PRO A 305 -4.16 -0.99 -6.34
N ILE A 306 -4.20 -0.01 -5.43
CA ILE A 306 -5.07 0.00 -4.25
C ILE A 306 -6.31 0.86 -4.56
N THR A 307 -7.49 0.50 -4.05
CA THR A 307 -8.71 1.31 -4.29
C THR A 307 -8.71 2.56 -3.40
N SER A 308 -9.42 3.60 -3.87
CA SER A 308 -9.55 4.86 -3.12
C SER A 308 -10.27 4.67 -1.77
N ASP A 309 -11.25 3.78 -1.69
CA ASP A 309 -12.00 3.52 -0.46
C ASP A 309 -11.31 2.50 0.49
N GLU A 310 -10.15 1.96 0.12
CA GLU A 310 -9.40 1.02 0.96
C GLU A 310 -8.47 1.72 1.95
N LEU A 311 -8.59 1.30 3.22
CA LEU A 311 -7.79 1.73 4.36
C LEU A 311 -7.12 0.56 5.13
N ASP A 312 -7.55 -0.69 4.92
CA ASP A 312 -6.89 -1.88 5.45
C ASP A 312 -5.81 -2.38 4.47
N ILE A 313 -4.55 -2.08 4.79
CA ILE A 313 -3.40 -2.53 3.99
C ILE A 313 -3.23 -4.06 3.98
N PHE A 314 -3.79 -4.78 4.96
CA PHE A 314 -3.75 -6.25 4.99
C PHE A 314 -4.79 -6.87 4.06
N LEU A 315 -5.94 -6.22 3.87
CA LEU A 315 -6.92 -6.65 2.87
C LEU A 315 -6.30 -6.53 1.46
N PHE A 316 -5.73 -5.37 1.13
CA PHE A 316 -4.91 -5.19 -0.08
C PHE A 316 -3.81 -6.26 -0.23
N LEU A 317 -3.03 -6.53 0.84
CA LEU A 317 -1.94 -7.52 0.78
C LEU A 317 -2.43 -8.96 0.54
N ASN A 318 -3.62 -9.31 1.04
CA ASN A 318 -4.22 -10.62 0.80
C ASN A 318 -4.66 -10.79 -0.67
N GLU A 319 -5.21 -9.74 -1.29
CA GLU A 319 -5.59 -9.71 -2.70
C GLU A 319 -4.35 -9.67 -3.62
N ALA A 320 -3.38 -8.82 -3.31
CA ALA A 320 -2.13 -8.67 -4.06
C ALA A 320 -1.16 -9.86 -3.90
N ARG A 321 -1.43 -10.81 -2.99
CA ARG A 321 -0.54 -11.93 -2.62
C ARG A 321 -0.10 -12.82 -3.80
N GLY A 322 -0.88 -12.86 -4.89
CA GLY A 322 -0.53 -13.60 -6.12
C GLY A 322 0.28 -12.81 -7.16
N VAL A 323 0.46 -11.49 -6.97
CA VAL A 323 1.06 -10.59 -7.97
C VAL A 323 2.22 -9.74 -7.44
N LEU A 324 2.29 -9.46 -6.13
CA LEU A 324 3.30 -8.60 -5.51
C LEU A 324 4.74 -9.09 -5.79
N GLY A 325 5.59 -8.26 -6.39
CA GLY A 325 6.92 -8.70 -6.85
C GLY A 325 6.92 -9.49 -8.18
N SER A 326 5.85 -9.38 -8.97
CA SER A 326 5.89 -9.63 -10.41
C SER A 326 6.84 -8.65 -11.12
N PRO A 327 7.40 -9.00 -12.30
CA PRO A 327 7.90 -8.01 -13.25
C PRO A 327 6.78 -7.04 -13.68
N ILE A 328 7.15 -5.85 -14.14
CA ILE A 328 6.21 -4.79 -14.55
C ILE A 328 5.21 -5.24 -15.63
N VAL A 329 4.00 -4.67 -15.55
CA VAL A 329 2.86 -5.00 -16.42
C VAL A 329 2.62 -3.85 -17.40
N TYR A 330 2.61 -4.17 -18.70
CA TYR A 330 2.29 -3.19 -19.75
C TYR A 330 0.85 -2.69 -19.60
N GLY A 331 0.61 -1.41 -19.87
CA GLY A 331 -0.68 -0.75 -19.68
C GLY A 331 -0.97 -0.32 -18.23
N GLN A 332 -0.40 -1.01 -17.24
CA GLN A 332 -0.48 -0.69 -15.80
C GLN A 332 0.74 0.14 -15.34
N ASP A 333 1.92 -0.49 -15.27
CA ASP A 333 3.16 0.12 -14.79
C ASP A 333 3.86 0.98 -15.85
N ILE A 334 3.76 0.56 -17.12
CA ILE A 334 4.49 1.16 -18.24
C ILE A 334 3.63 1.16 -19.51
N ARG A 335 3.72 2.23 -20.31
CA ARG A 335 3.29 2.28 -21.71
C ARG A 335 4.46 2.69 -22.59
N VAL A 336 4.45 2.20 -23.84
CA VAL A 336 5.40 2.58 -24.88
C VAL A 336 4.57 2.95 -26.10
N LEU A 337 4.50 4.25 -26.39
CA LEU A 337 3.46 4.85 -27.24
C LEU A 337 4.02 5.97 -28.14
N LYS A 338 3.38 6.22 -29.29
CA LYS A 338 3.61 7.43 -30.09
C LYS A 338 2.35 7.93 -30.79
N THR A 339 2.39 9.18 -31.21
CA THR A 339 1.38 9.78 -32.08
C THR A 339 1.47 9.26 -33.51
N GLN A 340 0.35 8.96 -34.13
CA GLN A 340 0.24 8.95 -35.59
C GLN A 340 -0.88 9.91 -36.04
N LYS A 341 -0.51 10.98 -36.76
CA LYS A 341 -1.47 11.87 -37.44
C LYS A 341 -2.16 11.13 -38.59
N LEU A 342 -3.46 11.34 -38.79
CA LEU A 342 -4.17 10.66 -39.88
C LEU A 342 -3.95 11.40 -41.20
N SER A 343 -3.22 10.77 -42.12
CA SER A 343 -2.99 11.28 -43.47
C SER A 343 -4.23 11.08 -44.38
N SER A 344 -5.34 11.74 -44.07
CA SER A 344 -6.57 11.74 -44.85
C SER A 344 -7.28 13.10 -44.73
N GLY A 345 -7.13 13.95 -45.75
CA GLY A 345 -7.60 15.34 -45.70
C GLY A 345 -9.13 15.50 -45.79
N VAL A 346 -9.77 15.67 -44.64
CA VAL A 346 -11.06 16.36 -44.45
C VAL A 346 -10.96 17.13 -43.13
N ASP A 347 -11.27 18.42 -43.13
CA ASP A 347 -11.13 19.30 -41.95
C ASP A 347 -12.20 19.04 -40.87
N GLN A 348 -12.04 17.97 -40.09
CA GLN A 348 -12.80 17.70 -38.87
C GLN A 348 -11.90 17.14 -37.76
N GLY A 349 -11.24 18.04 -37.02
CA GLY A 349 -10.60 17.76 -35.72
C GLY A 349 -9.61 16.59 -35.72
N ASP A 350 -8.40 16.79 -36.25
CA ASP A 350 -7.31 15.78 -36.34
C ASP A 350 -6.77 15.36 -34.96
N ALA A 351 -7.53 14.53 -34.25
CA ALA A 351 -7.12 13.83 -33.06
C ALA A 351 -6.15 12.70 -33.45
N GLY A 352 -4.85 12.98 -33.41
CA GLY A 352 -3.80 12.01 -33.68
C GLY A 352 -3.95 10.74 -32.82
N LYS A 353 -3.80 9.57 -33.45
CA LYS A 353 -4.05 8.28 -32.81
C LYS A 353 -2.88 7.87 -31.90
N GLU A 354 -3.18 7.45 -30.66
CA GLU A 354 -2.21 6.76 -29.80
C GLU A 354 -1.89 5.38 -30.39
N MET A 355 -0.62 5.15 -30.72
CA MET A 355 -0.10 3.90 -31.27
C MET A 355 0.82 3.25 -30.24
N HIS A 356 0.39 2.12 -29.70
CA HIS A 356 1.17 1.29 -28.77
C HIS A 356 2.21 0.43 -29.51
N PHE A 357 3.41 0.28 -28.95
CA PHE A 357 4.44 -0.60 -29.49
C PHE A 357 4.14 -2.09 -29.24
N PHE A 358 3.61 -2.41 -28.05
CA PHE A 358 3.18 -3.75 -27.67
C PHE A 358 1.66 -3.88 -27.82
N ASN A 359 1.17 -4.94 -28.48
CA ASN A 359 -0.27 -5.20 -28.62
C ASN A 359 -0.84 -5.90 -27.38
N ASP A 360 -2.12 -5.66 -27.07
CA ASP A 360 -2.80 -6.24 -25.88
C ASP A 360 -2.77 -7.77 -25.85
N ASN A 361 -2.97 -8.43 -27.00
CA ASN A 361 -2.89 -9.89 -27.13
C ASN A 361 -1.47 -10.46 -26.93
N THR A 362 -0.47 -9.59 -26.82
CA THR A 362 0.94 -9.91 -26.47
C THR A 362 1.37 -9.30 -25.14
N ALA A 363 0.45 -8.75 -24.34
CA ALA A 363 0.74 -8.12 -23.05
C ALA A 363 1.02 -9.13 -21.91
N SER A 364 1.81 -10.17 -22.19
CA SER A 364 2.53 -10.90 -21.16
C SER A 364 3.47 -9.94 -20.40
N LYS A 365 3.53 -10.10 -19.07
CA LYS A 365 4.37 -9.29 -18.15
C LYS A 365 5.76 -9.05 -18.73
N LEU A 366 6.22 -7.80 -18.80
CA LEU A 366 7.54 -7.45 -19.32
C LEU A 366 8.60 -7.96 -18.35
N THR A 367 9.47 -8.86 -18.82
CA THR A 367 10.32 -9.73 -18.01
C THR A 367 11.66 -9.09 -17.59
N ASP A 368 11.59 -7.87 -17.07
CA ASP A 368 12.67 -7.07 -16.45
C ASP A 368 13.84 -6.73 -17.41
N VAL A 369 14.57 -7.73 -17.92
CA VAL A 369 15.83 -7.53 -18.66
C VAL A 369 15.74 -7.91 -20.14
N ALA A 370 14.92 -8.91 -20.50
CA ALA A 370 14.85 -9.39 -21.90
C ALA A 370 14.17 -8.38 -22.85
N ASP A 371 13.32 -7.52 -22.31
CA ASP A 371 12.46 -6.60 -23.07
C ASP A 371 13.01 -5.16 -23.12
N ILE A 372 14.04 -4.82 -22.32
CA ILE A 372 14.73 -3.51 -22.41
C ILE A 372 15.28 -3.23 -23.83
N PRO A 373 15.87 -4.21 -24.55
CA PRO A 373 16.24 -4.03 -25.96
C PRO A 373 15.07 -3.63 -26.87
N MET A 374 13.87 -4.17 -26.65
CA MET A 374 12.67 -3.80 -27.41
C MET A 374 12.20 -2.39 -27.08
N CYS A 375 12.28 -1.99 -25.80
CA CYS A 375 12.03 -0.60 -25.39
C CYS A 375 13.06 0.38 -26.00
N LYS A 376 14.32 -0.04 -26.18
CA LYS A 376 15.37 0.73 -26.86
C LYS A 376 15.11 0.87 -28.36
N GLU A 377 14.70 -0.20 -29.02
CA GLU A 377 14.28 -0.20 -30.43
C GLU A 377 13.07 0.73 -30.63
N ALA A 378 12.03 0.59 -29.80
CA ALA A 378 10.88 1.50 -29.81
C ALA A 378 11.28 2.97 -29.61
N PHE A 379 12.20 3.26 -28.68
CA PHE A 379 12.68 4.63 -28.47
C PHE A 379 13.41 5.19 -29.71
N GLN A 380 14.19 4.36 -30.41
CA GLN A 380 14.83 4.74 -31.67
C GLN A 380 13.82 4.96 -32.80
N ASP A 381 12.72 4.20 -32.79
CA ASP A 381 11.56 4.33 -33.68
C ASP A 381 10.61 5.50 -33.31
N GLY A 382 11.01 6.39 -32.40
CA GLY A 382 10.25 7.59 -32.04
C GLY A 382 9.11 7.35 -31.04
N TYR A 383 9.13 6.26 -30.27
CA TYR A 383 8.17 6.02 -29.18
C TYR A 383 8.61 6.64 -27.86
N THR A 384 7.65 7.23 -27.15
CA THR A 384 7.78 7.69 -25.77
C THR A 384 7.60 6.52 -24.81
N LEU A 385 8.47 6.42 -23.81
CA LEU A 385 8.24 5.55 -22.64
C LEU A 385 7.54 6.37 -21.56
N ALA A 386 6.42 5.88 -21.05
CA ALA A 386 5.66 6.47 -19.94
C ALA A 386 5.55 5.47 -18.79
N ILE A 387 6.14 5.78 -17.64
CA ILE A 387 6.27 4.85 -16.49
C ILE A 387 5.54 5.47 -15.29
N ARG A 388 4.67 4.67 -14.65
CA ARG A 388 3.79 5.10 -13.56
C ARG A 388 4.27 4.64 -12.19
N GLY A 389 3.85 5.35 -11.14
CA GLY A 389 4.08 4.96 -9.75
C GLY A 389 5.53 5.14 -9.33
N MET A 390 6.18 6.21 -9.78
CA MET A 390 7.60 6.48 -9.54
C MET A 390 7.91 6.76 -8.06
N GLU A 391 6.92 7.27 -7.32
CA GLU A 391 6.88 7.40 -5.85
C GLU A 391 6.92 6.04 -5.13
N PHE A 392 6.50 4.95 -5.79
CA PHE A 392 6.63 3.60 -5.26
C PHE A 392 7.99 2.95 -5.59
N ARG A 393 8.79 3.58 -6.46
CA ARG A 393 10.01 3.03 -7.07
C ARG A 393 11.29 3.73 -6.60
N PHE A 394 11.23 5.05 -6.37
CA PHE A 394 12.37 5.88 -6.00
C PHE A 394 12.08 6.66 -4.71
N ASP A 395 12.95 6.48 -3.72
CA ASP A 395 12.89 7.06 -2.37
C ASP A 395 12.81 8.60 -2.38
N LYS A 396 13.59 9.25 -3.25
CA LYS A 396 13.57 10.72 -3.40
C LYS A 396 12.26 11.23 -4.02
N ILE A 397 11.67 10.49 -4.96
CA ILE A 397 10.37 10.87 -5.56
C ILE A 397 9.27 10.70 -4.51
N ALA A 398 9.33 9.62 -3.71
CA ALA A 398 8.44 9.40 -2.58
C ALA A 398 8.47 10.57 -1.57
N ALA A 399 9.65 11.10 -1.25
CA ALA A 399 9.80 12.24 -0.35
C ALA A 399 9.15 13.53 -0.91
N VAL A 400 9.30 13.82 -2.21
CA VAL A 400 8.59 14.96 -2.83
C VAL A 400 7.08 14.74 -2.86
N ALA A 401 6.64 13.52 -3.18
CA ALA A 401 5.23 13.16 -3.23
C ALA A 401 4.54 13.30 -1.86
N ASP A 402 5.14 12.77 -0.78
CA ASP A 402 4.62 12.90 0.59
C ASP A 402 4.63 14.37 1.05
N GLY A 403 5.70 15.12 0.75
CA GLY A 403 5.78 16.55 1.04
C GLY A 403 4.73 17.39 0.31
N LEU A 404 4.45 17.11 -0.98
CA LEU A 404 3.36 17.75 -1.73
C LEU A 404 1.99 17.33 -1.22
N ALA A 405 1.78 16.06 -0.88
CA ALA A 405 0.53 15.58 -0.27
C ALA A 405 0.25 16.31 1.05
N ILE A 406 1.28 16.51 1.88
CA ILE A 406 1.21 17.32 3.11
C ILE A 406 0.86 18.78 2.77
N LEU A 407 1.55 19.40 1.81
CA LEU A 407 1.33 20.80 1.41
C LEU A 407 -0.12 21.08 1.02
N PHE A 408 -0.68 20.30 0.09
CA PHE A 408 -2.02 20.53 -0.46
C PHE A 408 -3.17 19.91 0.37
N GLY A 409 -2.87 19.35 1.54
CA GLY A 409 -3.89 18.74 2.41
C GLY A 409 -4.46 17.41 1.87
N GLN A 410 -3.76 16.76 0.94
CA GLN A 410 -4.22 15.58 0.19
C GLN A 410 -3.65 14.25 0.74
N PRO A 411 -4.25 13.09 0.41
CA PRO A 411 -3.84 11.80 0.95
C PRO A 411 -2.55 11.24 0.31
N SER A 412 -2.31 11.56 -0.95
CA SER A 412 -1.13 11.12 -1.73
C SER A 412 -0.92 12.00 -2.97
N VAL A 413 0.26 11.88 -3.59
CA VAL A 413 0.59 12.48 -4.89
C VAL A 413 1.20 11.37 -5.75
N GLY A 414 0.61 11.12 -6.93
CA GLY A 414 1.11 10.13 -7.88
C GLY A 414 2.26 10.70 -8.72
N ALA A 415 3.24 9.89 -9.10
CA ALA A 415 4.38 10.32 -9.88
C ALA A 415 4.59 9.47 -11.14
N ASN A 416 4.78 10.13 -12.28
CA ASN A 416 4.96 9.48 -13.58
C ASN A 416 6.17 10.07 -14.30
N ILE A 417 7.02 9.24 -14.90
CA ILE A 417 8.13 9.70 -15.77
C ILE A 417 7.81 9.44 -17.23
N TYR A 418 8.16 10.44 -18.06
CA TYR A 418 8.07 10.37 -19.52
C TYR A 418 9.47 10.58 -20.12
N LEU A 419 9.89 9.67 -20.98
CA LEU A 419 11.16 9.70 -21.71
C LEU A 419 10.86 9.68 -23.22
N THR A 420 11.18 10.79 -23.90
CA THR A 420 10.71 11.10 -25.26
C THR A 420 11.88 11.43 -26.20
N PRO A 421 12.06 10.73 -27.34
CA PRO A 421 13.19 10.94 -28.25
C PRO A 421 13.13 12.27 -29.02
N PRO A 422 14.27 12.80 -29.52
CA PRO A 422 14.32 14.03 -30.34
C PRO A 422 13.40 13.97 -31.55
N GLY A 423 12.75 15.09 -31.87
CA GLY A 423 11.87 15.22 -33.04
C GLY A 423 10.55 14.44 -32.95
N SER A 424 10.30 13.75 -31.84
CA SER A 424 9.05 13.02 -31.60
C SER A 424 8.07 13.81 -30.72
N GLN A 425 6.80 13.39 -30.77
CA GLN A 425 5.70 13.96 -30.00
C GLN A 425 5.16 12.93 -29.02
N ALA A 426 5.02 13.33 -27.76
CA ALA A 426 4.20 12.63 -26.79
C ALA A 426 2.81 13.28 -26.81
N THR A 427 1.88 12.76 -27.62
CA THR A 427 0.49 13.26 -27.58
C THR A 427 -0.11 13.06 -26.20
N HIS A 428 -0.84 14.09 -25.76
CA HIS A 428 -1.74 14.02 -24.62
C HIS A 428 -1.14 13.27 -23.42
N LEU A 429 -0.17 13.92 -22.78
CA LEU A 429 0.09 13.69 -21.36
C LEU A 429 -1.27 13.58 -20.65
N PRO A 430 -1.48 12.53 -19.83
CA PRO A 430 -2.80 11.98 -19.58
C PRO A 430 -3.72 13.05 -19.00
N ARG A 431 -4.92 13.18 -19.59
CA ARG A 431 -5.99 14.00 -19.02
C ARG A 431 -6.40 13.35 -17.71
N LEU A 432 -5.82 13.79 -16.61
CA LEU A 432 -6.01 13.18 -15.28
C LEU A 432 -7.49 13.19 -14.87
N TYR A 433 -8.22 14.25 -15.25
CA TYR A 433 -9.65 14.40 -14.99
C TYR A 433 -10.34 15.13 -16.15
N GLU A 434 -11.67 15.03 -16.19
CA GLU A 434 -12.51 15.89 -17.03
C GLU A 434 -12.43 17.37 -16.57
N PRO A 435 -12.71 18.35 -17.45
CA PRO A 435 -12.77 19.75 -17.06
C PRO A 435 -13.71 20.03 -15.88
N VAL A 436 -13.19 20.69 -14.84
CA VAL A 436 -13.93 21.05 -13.63
C VAL A 436 -15.10 21.99 -13.98
N ALA A 437 -14.92 22.87 -14.97
CA ALA A 437 -16.00 23.53 -15.68
C ALA A 437 -16.05 23.08 -17.14
N THR A 438 -17.25 22.84 -17.68
CA THR A 438 -17.43 22.81 -19.13
C THR A 438 -17.15 24.21 -19.66
N VAL A 439 -16.06 24.40 -20.41
CA VAL A 439 -15.70 25.69 -21.02
C VAL A 439 -16.55 25.94 -22.28
N SER A 440 -17.87 25.84 -22.12
CA SER A 440 -18.89 26.07 -23.16
C SER A 440 -19.33 27.54 -23.26
N SER A 441 -18.70 28.43 -22.48
CA SER A 441 -19.00 29.86 -22.41
C SER A 441 -17.88 30.78 -22.90
N LEU A 442 -16.69 30.26 -23.22
CA LEU A 442 -15.66 31.01 -23.98
C LEU A 442 -15.71 30.66 -25.48
N LYS A 443 -16.82 31.07 -26.10
CA LYS A 443 -16.86 31.38 -27.55
C LYS A 443 -16.54 32.85 -27.78
N ASN A 444 -15.32 33.24 -27.39
CA ASN A 444 -14.55 34.33 -27.98
C ASN A 444 -13.25 33.63 -28.43
N ASP A 445 -12.95 33.56 -29.71
CA ASP A 445 -12.17 34.57 -30.46
C ASP A 445 -10.88 34.97 -29.74
N GLU A 446 -9.76 34.88 -30.48
CA GLU A 446 -8.35 34.89 -30.03
C GLU A 446 -7.84 33.57 -29.42
N SER A 447 -7.51 32.62 -30.32
CA SER A 447 -6.86 31.33 -30.04
C SER A 447 -5.38 31.49 -29.64
N GLY A 448 -5.12 32.01 -28.44
CA GLY A 448 -3.79 32.18 -27.89
C GLY A 448 -3.18 30.87 -27.35
N ASP A 449 -2.56 30.06 -28.21
CA ASP A 449 -1.78 28.89 -27.80
C ASP A 449 -0.61 29.30 -26.88
N ILE A 450 -0.72 29.02 -25.58
CA ILE A 450 0.36 29.31 -24.62
C ILE A 450 1.47 28.28 -24.79
N GLN A 451 2.60 28.70 -25.36
CA GLN A 451 3.76 27.85 -25.61
C GLN A 451 4.89 28.13 -24.62
N TYR A 452 5.37 27.07 -23.95
CA TYR A 452 6.53 27.11 -23.06
C TYR A 452 7.67 26.27 -23.63
N ILE A 453 8.91 26.67 -23.37
CA ILE A 453 10.11 25.84 -23.52
C ILE A 453 10.59 25.54 -22.10
N LEU A 454 10.62 24.26 -21.73
CA LEU A 454 11.03 23.80 -20.40
C LEU A 454 12.47 23.30 -20.44
N ASN A 455 13.28 23.76 -19.49
CA ASN A 455 14.68 23.39 -19.32
C ASN A 455 14.85 22.52 -18.06
N SER A 456 16.06 22.03 -17.81
CA SER A 456 16.34 21.22 -16.62
C SER A 456 16.14 22.03 -15.33
N GLY A 457 15.19 21.61 -14.50
CA GLY A 457 14.81 22.26 -13.24
C GLY A 457 13.65 23.25 -13.33
N ASP A 458 13.11 23.54 -14.52
CA ASP A 458 11.86 24.33 -14.63
C ASP A 458 10.64 23.49 -14.19
N VAL A 459 9.66 24.13 -13.56
CA VAL A 459 8.41 23.49 -13.11
C VAL A 459 7.22 24.13 -13.82
N LEU A 460 6.42 23.32 -14.51
CA LEU A 460 5.15 23.74 -15.11
C LEU A 460 3.97 23.13 -14.34
N TYR A 461 3.21 23.97 -13.65
CA TYR A 461 1.92 23.61 -13.08
C TYR A 461 0.81 23.75 -14.14
N ILE A 462 -0.09 22.77 -14.18
CA ILE A 462 -1.25 22.73 -15.08
C ILE A 462 -2.47 22.30 -14.25
N PRO A 463 -3.55 23.11 -14.14
CA PRO A 463 -4.78 22.68 -13.48
C PRO A 463 -5.47 21.52 -14.22
N ARG A 464 -6.22 20.68 -13.49
CA ARG A 464 -6.99 19.61 -14.13
C ARG A 464 -8.04 20.16 -15.10
N GLY A 465 -8.19 19.50 -16.25
CA GLY A 465 -9.06 19.95 -17.34
C GLY A 465 -8.36 20.72 -18.47
N PHE A 466 -7.17 21.27 -18.24
CA PHE A 466 -6.42 21.97 -19.29
C PHE A 466 -5.81 20.98 -20.30
N VAL A 467 -6.18 21.12 -21.57
CA VAL A 467 -5.62 20.33 -22.67
C VAL A 467 -4.20 20.82 -22.98
N HIS A 468 -3.26 19.88 -23.07
CA HIS A 468 -1.85 20.17 -23.32
C HIS A 468 -1.19 19.04 -24.14
N GLU A 469 -0.04 19.35 -24.75
CA GLU A 469 0.82 18.40 -25.46
C GLU A 469 2.30 18.78 -25.29
N ALA A 470 3.21 17.83 -25.55
CA ALA A 470 4.65 18.06 -25.47
C ALA A 470 5.40 17.43 -26.65
N ARG A 471 6.48 18.10 -27.10
CA ARG A 471 7.36 17.66 -28.19
C ARG A 471 8.83 17.89 -27.82
N THR A 472 9.70 16.97 -28.19
CA THR A 472 11.15 17.14 -27.97
C THR A 472 11.76 17.88 -29.16
N VAL A 473 12.34 19.05 -28.92
CA VAL A 473 13.00 19.87 -29.95
C VAL A 473 14.31 19.21 -30.40
N SER A 474 14.58 19.20 -31.70
CA SER A 474 15.86 18.76 -32.28
C SER A 474 16.74 19.96 -32.61
N ASN A 475 17.94 20.03 -32.03
CA ASN A 475 18.94 21.05 -32.36
C ASN A 475 19.67 20.70 -33.66
N GLU A 476 19.13 21.09 -34.82
CA GLU A 476 19.78 20.87 -36.13
C GLU A 476 21.07 21.70 -36.34
N ASN A 477 21.29 22.73 -35.51
CA ASN A 477 22.38 23.71 -35.66
C ASN A 477 23.60 23.47 -34.77
N GLU A 478 23.56 22.52 -33.83
CA GLU A 478 24.71 22.25 -32.95
C GLU A 478 25.76 21.39 -33.68
N SER A 479 27.00 21.88 -33.67
CA SER A 479 28.12 21.18 -34.31
C SER A 479 28.40 19.83 -33.63
N ARG A 480 28.82 18.82 -34.42
CA ARG A 480 28.94 17.39 -34.06
C ARG A 480 29.99 17.02 -32.98
N HIS A 481 30.23 17.89 -32.01
CA HIS A 481 31.23 17.71 -30.96
C HIS A 481 30.69 17.80 -29.53
N ASP A 482 29.50 18.36 -29.31
CA ASP A 482 28.79 18.18 -28.04
C ASP A 482 27.85 16.98 -28.12
N THR A 483 28.04 16.03 -27.20
CA THR A 483 27.23 14.80 -27.12
C THR A 483 26.08 14.96 -26.13
N SER A 484 25.37 16.09 -26.18
CA SER A 484 24.12 16.24 -25.44
C SER A 484 23.09 15.27 -26.03
N SER A 485 22.59 14.36 -25.20
CA SER A 485 21.61 13.37 -25.63
C SER A 485 20.24 14.03 -25.73
N GLY A 486 19.89 14.53 -26.92
CA GLY A 486 18.71 15.38 -27.18
C GLY A 486 17.32 14.76 -27.00
N PHE A 487 17.13 13.89 -26.01
CA PHE A 487 15.82 13.45 -25.55
C PHE A 487 15.25 14.42 -24.50
N SER A 488 13.93 14.37 -24.30
CA SER A 488 13.28 14.97 -23.13
C SER A 488 13.04 13.89 -22.08
N LEU A 489 13.35 14.20 -20.82
CA LEU A 489 12.91 13.46 -19.65
C LEU A 489 12.16 14.44 -18.74
N HIS A 490 10.95 14.08 -18.30
CA HIS A 490 10.25 14.86 -17.27
C HIS A 490 9.47 13.99 -16.29
N LEU A 491 9.28 14.53 -15.09
CA LEU A 491 8.52 13.95 -13.98
C LEU A 491 7.22 14.73 -13.81
N THR A 492 6.07 14.07 -13.98
CA THR A 492 4.75 14.64 -13.68
C THR A 492 4.33 14.18 -12.28
N LEU A 493 4.05 15.14 -11.40
CA LEU A 493 3.53 14.93 -10.05
C LEU A 493 2.03 15.28 -10.04
N GLY A 494 1.18 14.26 -10.04
CA GLY A 494 -0.28 14.37 -10.02
C GLY A 494 -0.80 14.45 -8.58
N ILE A 495 -1.50 15.53 -8.25
CA ILE A 495 -2.17 15.66 -6.95
C ILE A 495 -3.50 14.90 -7.04
N GLU A 496 -3.49 13.68 -6.50
CA GLU A 496 -4.62 12.75 -6.57
C GLU A 496 -5.67 13.14 -5.52
N VAL A 497 -6.65 13.95 -5.93
CA VAL A 497 -7.75 14.39 -5.05
C VAL A 497 -8.77 13.25 -4.94
N GLU A 498 -8.67 12.45 -3.89
CA GLU A 498 -9.64 11.38 -3.63
C GLU A 498 -10.99 11.97 -3.15
N PRO A 499 -12.15 11.32 -3.43
CA PRO A 499 -13.48 11.91 -3.21
C PRO A 499 -13.78 12.50 -1.82
N PRO A 500 -13.26 11.97 -0.69
CA PRO A 500 -13.47 12.60 0.63
C PRO A 500 -12.82 13.99 0.78
N PHE A 501 -11.89 14.34 -0.11
CA PHE A 501 -11.04 15.54 -0.03
C PHE A 501 -11.33 16.56 -1.15
N GLU A 502 -12.39 16.34 -1.94
CA GLU A 502 -13.09 17.41 -2.68
C GLU A 502 -14.03 18.20 -1.73
N TRP A 503 -14.54 19.36 -2.16
CA TRP A 503 -15.56 20.09 -1.40
C TRP A 503 -16.91 19.33 -1.31
N GLU A 504 -17.21 18.45 -2.27
CA GLU A 504 -18.29 17.45 -2.15
C GLU A 504 -18.08 16.54 -0.93
N GLY A 505 -16.88 15.97 -0.80
CA GLY A 505 -16.48 15.15 0.35
C GLY A 505 -16.57 15.92 1.66
N PHE A 506 -16.10 17.18 1.69
CA PHE A 506 -16.22 18.04 2.87
C PHE A 506 -17.69 18.33 3.25
N ALA A 507 -18.58 18.56 2.28
CA ALA A 507 -20.00 18.75 2.54
C ALA A 507 -20.67 17.49 3.13
N HIS A 508 -20.31 16.29 2.65
CA HIS A 508 -20.77 15.03 3.23
C HIS A 508 -20.23 14.80 4.65
N ILE A 509 -18.97 15.17 4.93
CA ILE A 509 -18.38 15.12 6.28
C ILE A 509 -19.10 16.11 7.21
N ALA A 510 -19.44 17.30 6.74
CA ALA A 510 -20.18 18.29 7.51
C ALA A 510 -21.60 17.82 7.85
N LEU A 511 -22.30 17.20 6.89
CA LEU A 511 -23.61 16.56 7.10
C LEU A 511 -23.55 15.43 8.14
N HIS A 512 -22.52 14.59 8.07
CA HIS A 512 -22.28 13.54 9.07
C HIS A 512 -22.04 14.12 10.47
N CYS A 513 -21.12 15.09 10.60
CA CYS A 513 -20.79 15.74 11.88
C CYS A 513 -22.01 16.41 12.53
N TRP A 514 -22.80 17.16 11.75
CA TRP A 514 -24.05 17.75 12.22
C TRP A 514 -25.04 16.68 12.70
N ASN A 515 -25.20 15.58 11.95
CA ASN A 515 -26.13 14.53 12.31
C ASN A 515 -25.74 13.81 13.62
N GLU A 516 -24.46 13.50 13.83
CA GLU A 516 -24.02 12.88 15.10
C GLU A 516 -24.19 13.84 16.29
N LYS A 517 -23.90 15.15 16.12
CA LYS A 517 -24.20 16.15 17.18
C LYS A 517 -25.68 16.26 17.52
N GLN A 518 -26.57 16.14 16.54
CA GLN A 518 -28.01 16.12 16.79
C GLN A 518 -28.45 14.85 17.55
N LYS A 519 -27.83 13.67 17.28
CA LYS A 519 -28.04 12.46 18.10
C LYS A 519 -27.62 12.65 19.56
N GLN A 520 -26.49 13.34 19.80
CA GLN A 520 -26.03 13.65 21.17
C GLN A 520 -26.95 14.64 21.89
N SER A 521 -27.55 15.58 21.16
CA SER A 521 -28.32 16.70 21.71
C SER A 521 -29.80 16.38 21.94
N THR A 522 -30.34 15.33 21.31
CA THR A 522 -31.71 14.86 21.53
C THR A 522 -31.76 13.64 22.46
N PRO A 523 -32.78 13.53 23.34
CA PRO A 523 -32.99 12.30 24.10
C PRO A 523 -33.27 11.14 23.13
N THR A 524 -32.72 9.95 23.41
CA THR A 524 -32.74 8.79 22.51
C THR A 524 -34.11 8.57 21.88
N ILE A 525 -34.20 8.72 20.55
CA ILE A 525 -35.45 8.56 19.81
C ILE A 525 -35.89 7.09 19.92
N THR A 526 -36.89 6.85 20.77
CA THR A 526 -37.49 5.54 21.02
C THR A 526 -38.51 5.13 19.95
N ASP A 527 -39.04 6.09 19.18
CA ASP A 527 -39.87 5.81 18.02
C ASP A 527 -39.02 5.36 16.83
N LEU A 528 -39.20 4.10 16.43
CA LEU A 528 -38.56 3.51 15.27
C LEU A 528 -38.92 4.23 13.96
N ARG A 529 -40.13 4.81 13.85
CA ARG A 529 -40.55 5.54 12.64
C ARG A 529 -39.73 6.82 12.46
N LEU A 530 -39.64 7.66 13.48
CA LEU A 530 -38.85 8.89 13.45
C LEU A 530 -37.35 8.61 13.27
N ARG A 531 -36.84 7.54 13.90
CA ARG A 531 -35.47 7.05 13.73
C ARG A 531 -35.18 6.67 12.26
N ASN A 532 -36.06 5.90 11.63
CA ASN A 532 -35.94 5.52 10.23
C ASN A 532 -36.06 6.74 9.32
N GLN A 533 -37.06 7.60 9.51
CA GLN A 533 -37.27 8.84 8.75
C GLN A 533 -36.03 9.73 8.76
N ARG A 534 -35.35 9.89 9.92
CA ARG A 534 -34.10 10.65 10.02
C ARG A 534 -32.96 10.01 9.20
N ALA A 535 -32.76 8.69 9.31
CA ALA A 535 -31.74 7.97 8.54
C ALA A 535 -32.00 8.03 7.02
N MET A 536 -33.27 8.00 6.62
CA MET A 536 -33.72 8.13 5.24
C MET A 536 -33.43 9.52 4.66
N PHE A 537 -33.77 10.59 5.38
CA PHE A 537 -33.48 11.96 4.95
C PHE A 537 -31.99 12.25 4.89
N LEU A 538 -31.19 11.70 5.81
CA LEU A 538 -29.73 11.75 5.74
C LEU A 538 -29.23 11.18 4.40
N MET A 539 -29.68 9.97 4.01
CA MET A 539 -29.28 9.35 2.74
C MET A 539 -29.75 10.12 1.50
N LEU A 540 -30.99 10.61 1.49
CA LEU A 540 -31.48 11.45 0.38
C LEU A 540 -30.70 12.76 0.26
N LEU A 541 -30.26 13.36 1.38
CA LEU A 541 -29.47 14.59 1.35
C LEU A 541 -28.02 14.34 0.90
N HIS A 542 -27.41 13.19 1.23
CA HIS A 542 -26.17 12.76 0.57
C HIS A 542 -26.37 12.62 -0.95
N MET A 543 -27.50 12.07 -1.42
CA MET A 543 -27.78 11.96 -2.85
C MET A 543 -28.06 13.33 -3.51
N GLU A 544 -28.76 14.25 -2.84
CA GLU A 544 -28.91 15.64 -3.32
C GLU A 544 -27.56 16.34 -3.48
N ILE A 545 -26.68 16.27 -2.47
CA ILE A 545 -25.34 16.89 -2.52
C ILE A 545 -24.56 16.37 -3.73
N ARG A 546 -24.58 15.05 -4.00
CA ARG A 546 -23.94 14.46 -5.20
C ARG A 546 -24.54 14.97 -6.51
N LEU A 547 -25.87 15.11 -6.57
CA LEU A 547 -26.57 15.63 -7.75
C LEU A 547 -26.36 17.15 -7.96
N ILE A 548 -26.07 17.92 -6.90
CA ILE A 548 -25.71 19.34 -6.97
C ILE A 548 -24.24 19.49 -7.39
N ALA A 549 -23.34 18.68 -6.82
CA ALA A 549 -21.92 18.67 -7.13
C ALA A 549 -21.60 18.27 -8.57
N THR A 550 -22.46 17.44 -9.18
CA THR A 550 -22.39 17.09 -10.60
C THR A 550 -22.61 18.31 -11.51
N ASP A 551 -23.47 19.26 -11.11
CA ASP A 551 -23.80 20.46 -11.88
C ASP A 551 -22.92 21.67 -11.51
N ASN A 552 -22.37 21.72 -10.28
CA ASN A 552 -21.59 22.85 -9.78
C ASN A 552 -20.08 22.54 -9.67
N PRO A 553 -19.24 23.12 -10.55
CA PRO A 553 -17.77 23.00 -10.53
C PRO A 553 -17.08 23.17 -9.17
N ALA A 554 -17.60 24.03 -8.29
CA ALA A 554 -16.97 24.34 -7.01
C ALA A 554 -16.91 23.15 -6.04
N PHE A 555 -17.88 22.23 -6.11
CA PHE A 555 -17.90 21.03 -5.28
C PHE A 555 -16.75 20.08 -5.66
N ARG A 556 -16.38 20.05 -6.94
CA ARG A 556 -15.28 19.24 -7.50
C ARG A 556 -13.90 19.92 -7.38
N LYS A 557 -13.77 20.97 -6.57
CA LYS A 557 -12.48 21.61 -6.24
C LYS A 557 -11.82 20.92 -5.04
N ALA A 558 -10.49 20.99 -4.93
CA ALA A 558 -9.76 20.38 -3.82
C ALA A 558 -10.03 21.12 -2.49
N CYS A 559 -10.36 20.37 -1.44
CA CYS A 559 -10.57 20.91 -0.11
C CYS A 559 -9.25 20.97 0.66
N MET A 560 -8.65 22.17 0.75
CA MET A 560 -7.33 22.38 1.37
C MET A 560 -7.38 22.70 2.88
N VAL A 561 -8.48 22.38 3.57
CA VAL A 561 -8.69 22.64 5.03
C VAL A 561 -7.72 21.89 5.97
N ALA A 562 -6.84 21.06 5.42
CA ALA A 562 -5.74 20.38 6.12
C ALA A 562 -4.36 20.61 5.45
N ALA A 563 -4.23 21.67 4.64
CA ALA A 563 -2.97 22.10 4.04
C ALA A 563 -1.93 22.56 5.07
N PHE A 564 -0.66 22.44 4.69
CA PHE A 564 0.46 23.03 5.44
C PHE A 564 0.46 24.57 5.24
N SER A 565 0.90 25.34 6.24
CA SER A 565 0.75 26.82 6.28
C SER A 565 -0.70 27.36 6.32
N LEU A 566 -1.65 26.63 6.93
CA LEU A 566 -2.94 27.19 7.39
C LEU A 566 -2.84 28.28 8.49
N SER A 567 -1.64 28.79 8.74
CA SER A 567 -1.29 29.88 9.65
C SER A 567 -1.56 31.28 9.09
N SER A 568 -2.03 31.42 7.85
CA SER A 568 -2.53 32.70 7.33
C SER A 568 -4.05 32.80 7.51
N ASP A 569 -4.50 33.85 8.20
CA ASP A 569 -5.94 34.12 8.40
C ASP A 569 -6.69 34.23 7.05
N THR A 570 -6.02 34.71 6.01
CA THR A 570 -6.52 34.83 4.63
C THR A 570 -6.94 33.49 4.03
N LEU A 571 -6.16 32.42 4.23
CA LEU A 571 -6.49 31.11 3.67
C LEU A 571 -7.64 30.46 4.44
N LEU A 572 -7.66 30.61 5.77
CA LEU A 572 -8.78 30.17 6.60
C LEU A 572 -10.09 30.90 6.24
N TRP A 573 -10.03 32.21 5.98
CA TRP A 573 -11.16 32.98 5.46
C TRP A 573 -11.67 32.41 4.12
N LYS A 574 -10.79 32.24 3.12
CA LYS A 574 -11.16 31.72 1.79
C LYS A 574 -11.82 30.34 1.86
N HIS A 575 -11.42 29.50 2.82
CA HIS A 575 -12.05 28.20 3.08
C HIS A 575 -13.42 28.30 3.74
N LYS A 576 -13.66 29.27 4.63
CA LYS A 576 -14.99 29.55 5.16
C LYS A 576 -15.92 30.12 4.11
N GLU A 577 -15.47 31.11 3.34
CA GLU A 577 -16.22 31.68 2.21
C GLU A 577 -16.63 30.61 1.18
N THR A 578 -15.73 29.66 0.88
CA THR A 578 -16.04 28.50 0.02
C THR A 578 -17.06 27.56 0.68
N PHE A 579 -16.91 27.26 1.97
CA PHE A 579 -17.87 26.42 2.71
C PHE A 579 -19.27 27.02 2.76
N ASP A 580 -19.37 28.31 3.12
CA ASP A 580 -20.64 29.03 3.22
C ASP A 580 -21.34 29.03 1.85
N TYR A 581 -20.62 29.30 0.75
CA TYR A 581 -21.13 29.16 -0.62
C TYR A 581 -21.65 27.74 -0.93
N ILE A 582 -20.92 26.69 -0.52
CA ILE A 582 -21.33 25.29 -0.72
C ILE A 582 -22.62 24.98 0.06
N ILE A 583 -22.73 25.42 1.32
CA ILE A 583 -23.92 25.21 2.17
C ILE A 583 -25.12 26.03 1.66
N GLU A 584 -24.92 27.27 1.20
CA GLU A 584 -25.95 28.08 0.53
C GLU A 584 -26.46 27.39 -0.75
N ASN A 585 -25.57 26.79 -1.55
CA ASN A 585 -25.96 26.03 -2.73
C ASN A 585 -26.81 24.80 -2.38
N ILE A 586 -26.48 24.09 -1.30
CA ILE A 586 -27.28 22.94 -0.81
C ILE A 586 -28.64 23.41 -0.28
N ASN A 587 -28.72 24.57 0.37
CA ASN A 587 -29.99 25.12 0.87
C ASN A 587 -30.89 25.56 -0.29
N ALA A 588 -30.35 26.36 -1.23
CA ALA A 588 -31.10 26.97 -2.33
C ALA A 588 -31.56 25.95 -3.39
N ASN A 589 -30.72 24.98 -3.74
CA ASN A 589 -31.07 23.95 -4.72
C ASN A 589 -31.74 22.76 -4.01
N THR A 590 -32.93 22.37 -4.47
CA THR A 590 -33.61 21.15 -4.01
C THR A 590 -33.76 20.19 -5.17
N LYS A 591 -33.22 18.98 -5.00
CA LYS A 591 -33.24 17.87 -5.96
C LYS A 591 -33.94 16.62 -5.40
N PHE A 592 -34.74 16.76 -4.34
CA PHE A 592 -35.42 15.67 -3.64
C PHE A 592 -36.10 14.64 -4.57
N MET A 593 -36.83 15.09 -5.59
CA MET A 593 -37.49 14.19 -6.54
C MET A 593 -36.51 13.43 -7.45
N GLU A 594 -35.37 14.03 -7.81
CA GLU A 594 -34.30 13.38 -8.56
C GLU A 594 -33.60 12.33 -7.68
N ALA A 595 -33.25 12.68 -6.43
CA ALA A 595 -32.66 11.76 -5.45
C ALA A 595 -33.60 10.59 -5.09
N PHE A 596 -34.90 10.87 -4.96
CA PHE A 596 -35.95 9.88 -4.70
C PHE A 596 -36.09 8.90 -5.87
N GLU A 597 -36.27 9.39 -7.10
CA GLU A 597 -36.42 8.48 -8.25
C GLU A 597 -35.08 7.76 -8.60
N TRP A 598 -33.92 8.37 -8.32
CA TRP A 598 -32.62 7.69 -8.45
C TRP A 598 -32.47 6.54 -7.44
N SER A 599 -32.73 6.76 -6.15
CA SER A 599 -32.67 5.69 -5.14
C SER A 599 -33.67 4.56 -5.42
N LYS A 600 -34.87 4.91 -5.92
CA LYS A 600 -35.90 3.98 -6.36
C LYS A 600 -35.48 3.14 -7.57
N LEU A 601 -34.77 3.73 -8.53
CA LEU A 601 -34.18 3.00 -9.66
C LEU A 601 -33.09 2.04 -9.17
N VAL A 602 -32.20 2.50 -8.30
CA VAL A 602 -31.09 1.69 -7.73
C VAL A 602 -31.61 0.47 -6.97
N VAL A 603 -32.63 0.63 -6.13
CA VAL A 603 -33.30 -0.50 -5.43
C VAL A 603 -33.97 -1.45 -6.43
N LYS A 604 -34.77 -0.91 -7.36
CA LYS A 604 -35.51 -1.70 -8.35
C LYS A 604 -34.59 -2.56 -9.23
N GLU A 605 -33.43 -2.03 -9.61
CA GLU A 605 -32.45 -2.71 -10.44
C GLU A 605 -31.39 -3.50 -9.63
N ARG A 606 -31.38 -3.36 -8.30
CA ARG A 606 -30.42 -3.96 -7.34
C ARG A 606 -28.96 -3.66 -7.68
N LYS A 607 -28.69 -2.45 -8.17
CA LYS A 607 -27.35 -1.99 -8.57
C LYS A 607 -26.61 -1.33 -7.39
N ASP A 608 -26.08 -2.13 -6.47
CA ASP A 608 -25.21 -1.63 -5.39
C ASP A 608 -24.00 -0.85 -5.94
N ASP A 609 -23.54 -1.21 -7.15
CA ASP A 609 -22.47 -0.51 -7.87
C ASP A 609 -22.76 0.98 -8.13
N SER A 610 -24.04 1.38 -8.19
CA SER A 610 -24.43 2.80 -8.33
C SER A 610 -24.25 3.62 -7.05
N LEU A 611 -23.93 2.98 -5.92
CA LEU A 611 -23.72 3.63 -4.61
C LEU A 611 -22.26 3.52 -4.10
N GLN A 612 -21.36 2.91 -4.88
CA GLN A 612 -19.94 2.73 -4.49
C GLN A 612 -19.26 4.06 -4.12
N TRP A 613 -19.66 5.16 -4.78
CA TRP A 613 -19.15 6.51 -4.56
C TRP A 613 -19.28 7.02 -3.11
N MET A 614 -20.23 6.48 -2.33
CA MET A 614 -20.46 6.91 -0.93
C MET A 614 -19.97 5.89 0.11
N LYS A 615 -19.35 4.77 -0.29
CA LYS A 615 -18.91 3.72 0.67
C LYS A 615 -17.80 4.19 1.61
N TRP A 616 -17.00 5.17 1.22
CA TRP A 616 -15.97 5.77 2.09
C TRP A 616 -16.55 6.42 3.36
N LEU A 617 -17.84 6.77 3.37
CA LEU A 617 -18.55 7.27 4.56
C LEU A 617 -18.53 6.26 5.73
N ARG A 618 -18.33 4.96 5.46
CA ARG A 618 -18.12 3.92 6.48
C ARG A 618 -16.94 4.21 7.42
N HIS A 619 -15.97 5.02 6.95
CA HIS A 619 -14.75 5.35 7.67
C HIS A 619 -14.91 6.54 8.64
N LEU A 620 -16.06 7.22 8.62
CA LEU A 620 -16.40 8.30 9.54
C LEU A 620 -16.78 7.75 10.94
N PRO A 621 -16.51 8.50 12.02
CA PRO A 621 -16.85 8.05 13.37
C PRO A 621 -18.36 8.03 13.58
N GLN A 622 -18.93 6.87 13.90
CA GLN A 622 -20.35 6.71 14.23
C GLN A 622 -20.55 6.38 15.71
N GLU A 623 -21.45 7.08 16.38
CA GLU A 623 -21.83 6.82 17.77
C GLU A 623 -23.06 5.89 17.88
N GLY A 624 -23.40 5.49 19.11
CA GLY A 624 -24.50 4.55 19.39
C GLY A 624 -24.11 3.06 19.41
N ASP A 625 -25.10 2.20 19.68
CA ASP A 625 -24.94 0.74 19.67
C ASP A 625 -24.87 0.18 18.23
N GLY A 626 -24.60 -1.13 18.08
CA GLY A 626 -24.50 -1.78 16.76
C GLY A 626 -25.78 -1.80 15.91
N LYS A 627 -26.90 -1.26 16.39
CA LYS A 627 -28.18 -1.10 15.67
C LYS A 627 -28.50 0.37 15.38
N GLU A 628 -27.75 1.32 15.95
CA GLU A 628 -27.85 2.76 15.71
C GLU A 628 -26.85 3.27 14.67
N LYS A 629 -25.93 2.40 14.25
CA LYS A 629 -24.97 2.65 13.19
C LYS A 629 -25.54 2.31 11.82
N MET A 630 -25.22 3.15 10.85
CA MET A 630 -25.61 3.01 9.45
C MET A 630 -24.63 2.08 8.73
N ASP A 631 -25.15 1.00 8.15
CA ASP A 631 -24.37 0.04 7.39
C ASP A 631 -24.13 0.53 5.95
N PHE A 632 -23.10 1.36 5.80
CA PHE A 632 -22.60 1.84 4.51
C PHE A 632 -22.08 0.73 3.58
N ASN A 633 -22.03 -0.53 4.01
CA ASN A 633 -21.72 -1.68 3.14
C ASN A 633 -22.99 -2.37 2.61
N ASN A 634 -24.19 -1.96 3.04
CA ASN A 634 -25.47 -2.53 2.63
C ASN A 634 -26.52 -1.41 2.39
N LEU A 635 -26.12 -0.41 1.59
CA LEU A 635 -26.91 0.80 1.33
C LEU A 635 -28.24 0.48 0.64
N LEU A 636 -28.27 -0.54 -0.25
CA LEU A 636 -29.51 -1.02 -0.88
C LEU A 636 -30.60 -1.33 0.15
N LYS A 637 -30.26 -1.96 1.28
CA LYS A 637 -31.25 -2.30 2.32
C LYS A 637 -31.86 -1.05 2.96
N VAL A 638 -31.08 0.01 3.20
CA VAL A 638 -31.57 1.28 3.77
C VAL A 638 -32.65 1.89 2.87
N PHE A 639 -32.50 1.75 1.55
CA PHE A 639 -33.50 2.18 0.58
C PHE A 639 -34.64 1.14 0.36
N GLU A 640 -34.41 -0.18 0.50
CA GLU A 640 -35.52 -1.16 0.53
C GLU A 640 -36.46 -0.89 1.72
N ASP A 641 -35.92 -0.63 2.91
CA ASP A 641 -36.69 -0.24 4.10
C ASP A 641 -37.43 1.11 3.88
N PHE A 642 -36.81 2.09 3.20
CA PHE A 642 -37.42 3.38 2.83
C PHE A 642 -38.75 3.23 2.07
N PHE A 643 -38.77 2.43 0.99
CA PHE A 643 -39.94 2.35 0.10
C PHE A 643 -41.13 1.63 0.74
N LEU A 644 -40.88 0.77 1.74
CA LEU A 644 -41.92 0.11 2.52
C LEU A 644 -42.71 1.07 3.44
N PHE A 645 -42.15 2.23 3.80
CA PHE A 645 -42.80 3.17 4.72
C PHE A 645 -43.45 4.39 4.05
N TYR A 646 -42.94 4.89 2.92
CA TYR A 646 -43.30 6.23 2.41
C TYR A 646 -43.84 6.32 0.97
N THR A 647 -44.03 5.20 0.26
CA THR A 647 -44.52 5.22 -1.14
C THR A 647 -45.86 5.97 -1.31
N ASP A 648 -46.75 5.91 -0.31
CA ASP A 648 -48.06 6.59 -0.35
C ASP A 648 -48.07 8.00 0.28
N HIS A 649 -46.95 8.45 0.88
CA HIS A 649 -46.86 9.67 1.69
C HIS A 649 -45.82 10.69 1.18
N ILE A 650 -45.44 10.61 -0.10
CA ILE A 650 -44.30 11.37 -0.66
C ILE A 650 -44.39 12.90 -0.44
N THR A 651 -45.56 13.52 -0.56
CA THR A 651 -45.73 14.98 -0.41
C THR A 651 -45.46 15.46 1.02
N GLU A 652 -45.82 14.64 2.02
CA GLU A 652 -45.53 14.89 3.45
C GLU A 652 -44.01 14.75 3.68
N ALA A 653 -43.40 13.70 3.12
CA ALA A 653 -41.97 13.48 3.17
C ALA A 653 -41.15 14.60 2.49
N THR A 654 -41.61 15.19 1.39
CA THR A 654 -40.94 16.34 0.75
C THR A 654 -40.86 17.55 1.68
N ALA A 655 -41.94 17.86 2.40
CA ALA A 655 -41.99 19.00 3.32
C ALA A 655 -41.10 18.76 4.55
N ASP A 656 -41.19 17.57 5.15
CA ASP A 656 -40.34 17.18 6.28
C ASP A 656 -38.85 17.12 5.90
N PHE A 657 -38.52 16.62 4.70
CA PHE A 657 -37.17 16.61 4.16
C PHE A 657 -36.63 18.03 3.95
N PHE A 658 -37.44 18.94 3.40
CA PHE A 658 -37.04 20.34 3.23
C PHE A 658 -36.72 21.01 4.57
N ASN A 659 -37.54 20.76 5.60
CA ASN A 659 -37.25 21.23 6.96
C ASN A 659 -35.93 20.66 7.50
N PHE A 660 -35.68 19.35 7.34
CA PHE A 660 -34.43 18.69 7.73
C PHE A 660 -33.21 19.26 7.00
N LYS A 661 -33.31 19.53 5.70
CA LYS A 661 -32.25 20.15 4.89
C LYS A 661 -31.95 21.57 5.35
N THR A 662 -32.96 22.39 5.59
CA THR A 662 -32.78 23.77 6.08
C THR A 662 -32.28 23.80 7.54
N GLU A 663 -32.61 22.81 8.37
CA GLU A 663 -31.99 22.64 9.69
C GLU A 663 -30.49 22.34 9.58
N PHE A 664 -30.09 21.42 8.70
CA PHE A 664 -28.69 21.16 8.38
C PHE A 664 -27.97 22.42 7.88
N CYS A 665 -28.48 23.06 6.83
CA CYS A 665 -27.82 24.23 6.23
C CYS A 665 -27.76 25.47 7.15
N ARG A 666 -28.56 25.53 8.21
CA ARG A 666 -28.55 26.62 9.19
C ARG A 666 -27.63 26.33 10.39
N ASP A 667 -27.59 25.07 10.84
CA ASP A 667 -26.97 24.69 12.12
C ASP A 667 -25.65 23.90 11.96
N VAL A 668 -25.17 23.69 10.73
CA VAL A 668 -23.86 23.06 10.45
C VAL A 668 -22.69 23.99 10.79
N ILE A 669 -21.59 23.42 11.31
CA ILE A 669 -20.42 24.17 11.78
C ILE A 669 -19.15 23.69 11.05
N PHE A 670 -18.41 24.63 10.48
CA PHE A 670 -17.18 24.40 9.70
C PHE A 670 -16.08 23.68 10.51
N GLU A 671 -15.88 24.07 11.76
CA GLU A 671 -14.85 23.53 12.66
C GLU A 671 -15.05 22.04 13.00
N ASP A 672 -16.29 21.57 13.04
CA ASP A 672 -16.62 20.15 13.29
C ASP A 672 -16.25 19.29 12.08
N ALA A 673 -16.60 19.78 10.88
CA ALA A 673 -16.22 19.15 9.62
C ALA A 673 -14.69 19.11 9.46
N CYS A 674 -14.00 20.21 9.77
CA CYS A 674 -12.53 20.29 9.78
C CYS A 674 -11.87 19.25 10.67
N THR A 675 -12.44 18.98 11.85
CA THR A 675 -11.90 18.01 12.80
C THR A 675 -12.03 16.58 12.25
N CYS A 676 -13.22 16.20 11.80
CA CYS A 676 -13.44 14.86 11.23
C CYS A 676 -12.68 14.64 9.92
N PHE A 677 -12.57 15.66 9.07
CA PHE A 677 -11.79 15.64 7.83
C PHE A 677 -10.32 15.32 8.10
N LYS A 678 -9.70 15.99 9.09
CA LYS A 678 -8.29 15.76 9.47
C LYS A 678 -8.07 14.33 9.96
N THR A 679 -8.94 13.82 10.83
CA THR A 679 -8.88 12.42 11.29
C THR A 679 -9.10 11.41 10.16
N LEU A 680 -9.94 11.71 9.16
CA LEU A 680 -10.11 10.85 7.98
C LEU A 680 -8.85 10.86 7.10
N LEU A 681 -8.33 12.05 6.81
CA LEU A 681 -7.10 12.26 6.03
C LEU A 681 -5.88 11.56 6.64
N GLU A 682 -5.76 11.54 7.97
CA GLU A 682 -4.71 10.81 8.68
C GLU A 682 -4.80 9.29 8.45
N LYS A 683 -6.02 8.70 8.42
CA LYS A 683 -6.20 7.28 8.08
C LYS A 683 -5.76 7.00 6.65
N TYR A 684 -6.23 7.82 5.70
CA TYR A 684 -5.85 7.72 4.28
C TYR A 684 -4.32 7.81 4.11
N ARG A 685 -3.69 8.86 4.65
CA ARG A 685 -2.23 9.04 4.62
C ARG A 685 -1.48 7.88 5.25
N LYS A 686 -1.97 7.28 6.36
CA LYS A 686 -1.39 6.06 6.93
C LYS A 686 -1.36 4.95 5.88
N THR A 687 -2.49 4.61 5.26
CA THR A 687 -2.59 3.49 4.32
C THR A 687 -1.81 3.75 3.03
N ARG A 688 -1.87 4.96 2.45
CA ARG A 688 -1.09 5.33 1.24
C ARG A 688 0.42 5.29 1.52
N ARG A 689 0.87 5.79 2.68
CA ARG A 689 2.28 5.72 3.10
C ARG A 689 2.72 4.29 3.40
N GLN A 690 1.88 3.47 4.03
CA GLN A 690 2.13 2.03 4.21
C GLN A 690 2.35 1.33 2.87
N TYR A 691 1.46 1.56 1.90
CA TYR A 691 1.61 1.02 0.54
C TYR A 691 2.91 1.49 -0.13
N MET A 692 3.21 2.79 -0.07
CA MET A 692 4.41 3.39 -0.66
C MET A 692 5.71 2.79 -0.09
N ASN A 693 5.84 2.72 1.23
CA ASN A 693 7.00 2.13 1.90
C ASN A 693 7.14 0.63 1.60
N GLY A 694 6.02 -0.09 1.62
CA GLY A 694 5.96 -1.52 1.30
C GLY A 694 6.45 -1.80 -0.12
N MET A 695 6.07 -0.98 -1.10
CA MET A 695 6.53 -1.08 -2.48
C MET A 695 8.01 -0.68 -2.65
N LEU A 696 8.44 0.47 -2.11
CA LEU A 696 9.84 0.94 -2.19
C LEU A 696 10.83 -0.13 -1.69
N SER A 697 10.42 -0.94 -0.71
CA SER A 697 11.22 -2.04 -0.15
C SER A 697 11.49 -3.17 -1.13
N LEU A 698 10.60 -3.39 -2.10
CA LEU A 698 10.71 -4.41 -3.15
C LEU A 698 11.59 -3.95 -4.31
N HIS A 699 11.67 -2.63 -4.55
CA HIS A 699 12.52 -2.04 -5.57
C HIS A 699 13.99 -2.04 -5.15
N SER A 700 14.88 -2.17 -6.14
CA SER A 700 16.34 -2.24 -5.91
C SER A 700 17.02 -0.94 -6.35
N THR A 701 16.92 0.07 -5.48
CA THR A 701 17.94 1.12 -5.36
C THR A 701 19.28 0.55 -4.86
#